data_AF-A0A523QAX7-F1
#
_entry.id   AF-A0A523QAX7-F1
#
_cell.length_a   1.000
_cell.length_b   1.000
_cell.length_c   1.000
_cell.angle_alpha   90.00
_cell.angle_beta   90.00
_cell.angle_gamma   90.00
#
_symmetry.space_group_name_H-M   'P 1'
#
loop_
_entity.id
_entity.type
_entity.pdbx_description
1 polymer ?
#
loop_
_entity_poly.entity_id
_entity_poly.type
_entity_poly.pdbx_seq_one_letter_code
_entity_poly.pdbx_strand_id
1 'polypeptide(L)'
;MSLIDRFRGAQRPQADAGNNAATPLPTALKPDGADPEVDLLLSQIDERLGHTTQQGDSDLAESDLIVSRFVTDEELEANSPKPLMASAEAQASSASDAVTLPLLGHRPVAQHQRLLLGMVGVGVVGVLVIGALALSASSQQASRLTATGQALMQSQRLAKSVSQALVGNPAAFPEVKDSSSVLVRNIKGLDAGSDGIAAVSGGARDALTNLLPMMERAEKRSADVLSQQETLTNVGQALRQINRQSADLLEVAETVSSLKLQSGASAAELSAVGQLVMLTQRIGKSANEFLTLEGVSPEAVFLLGKDLNTFREITDGLLKGNTDLRLPGTRDPATRERLEQLSTLYEQTRKQASTILGSLQGLAAAREAQSGIVADSEPLRKGLEQVQEDLQSASGLGVLRGLALLLAAALALAGGLGLLRLYVFNQALRARQAEELANKAEAQERDAKRVNDANQAAILRLMNELQTVAEGDLTHQATVTEDITGAIADSVNYTVEELRTLVAQVQNAVARVTDTTTQVEATSTELLAASSEQLREILETGESVLKMASRINEVSAQAQQTAQVARQSLAVSETGRRAVSDTIDGMNQLRENIQETAKRIKRLGESSQEIGEITELISDITEQTNVLALNAAIQAASAGEAGRGFSVVAEEVQRLAERSGDATRQIAALVKTIQTDTQDAVAAMEQSTQGVVQNAKLSDAAGSALGDIDRVTRRLSELIEQISGEARREAESANVVAANIQHIFAVTEQTGDGTRSTAQMVHELARTADELRRSVDRFKIA
;
A
#
# COMPACT_ATOMS: atom_id res chain seq x y z
N MET A 1 -8.22 40.69 11.17
CA MET A 1 -8.49 39.75 10.07
C MET A 1 -7.55 38.57 10.26
N SER A 2 -8.08 37.49 10.82
CA SER A 2 -7.31 36.36 11.37
C SER A 2 -6.75 35.51 10.22
N LEU A 3 -5.59 34.86 10.44
CA LEU A 3 -4.98 33.88 9.51
C LEU A 3 -5.94 32.73 9.13
N ILE A 4 -7.01 32.52 9.90
CA ILE A 4 -8.13 31.60 9.60
C ILE A 4 -8.90 32.00 8.33
N ASP A 5 -9.00 33.29 8.01
CA ASP A 5 -9.71 33.75 6.80
C ASP A 5 -8.89 33.55 5.51
N ARG A 6 -7.55 33.45 5.61
CA ARG A 6 -6.70 33.20 4.44
C ARG A 6 -6.74 31.74 3.98
N PHE A 7 -6.95 30.79 4.90
CA PHE A 7 -7.09 29.37 4.54
C PHE A 7 -8.49 29.01 4.02
N ARG A 8 -9.54 29.77 4.35
CA ARG A 8 -10.88 29.59 3.75
C ARG A 8 -11.07 30.27 2.38
N GLY A 9 -10.18 31.19 2.01
CA GLY A 9 -10.38 32.10 0.88
C GLY A 9 -9.88 31.63 -0.49
N ALA A 10 -9.17 30.51 -0.58
CA ALA A 10 -8.61 30.04 -1.86
C ALA A 10 -9.27 28.73 -2.29
N GLN A 11 -9.96 28.81 -3.44
CA GLN A 11 -10.51 27.71 -4.25
C GLN A 11 -11.94 27.24 -3.93
N ARG A 12 -12.91 27.97 -4.50
CA ARG A 12 -13.97 27.32 -5.29
C ARG A 12 -13.59 27.37 -6.77
N PRO A 13 -13.35 26.22 -7.40
CA PRO A 13 -13.74 25.98 -8.77
C PRO A 13 -14.93 25.02 -8.77
N GLN A 14 -15.94 25.33 -9.57
CA GLN A 14 -16.94 24.36 -10.01
C GLN A 14 -16.24 23.17 -10.68
N ALA A 15 -16.55 21.95 -10.25
CA ALA A 15 -16.44 20.78 -11.11
C ALA A 15 -17.34 19.64 -10.60
N ASP A 16 -17.82 18.92 -11.59
CA ASP A 16 -18.69 17.74 -11.59
C ASP A 16 -18.32 16.61 -10.63
N ALA A 17 -19.31 15.74 -10.47
CA ALA A 17 -19.26 14.44 -9.81
C ALA A 17 -18.03 13.58 -10.19
N GLY A 18 -17.44 12.92 -9.18
CA GLY A 18 -16.41 11.91 -9.41
C GLY A 18 -15.72 11.40 -8.15
N ASN A 19 -16.41 10.53 -7.40
CA ASN A 19 -15.90 9.36 -6.69
C ASN A 19 -14.45 9.38 -6.09
N ASN A 20 -14.33 9.47 -4.77
CA ASN A 20 -13.09 9.17 -4.03
C ASN A 20 -13.36 8.12 -2.95
N ALA A 21 -12.74 6.94 -3.09
CA ALA A 21 -12.61 5.94 -2.05
C ALA A 21 -11.23 6.07 -1.39
N ALA A 22 -11.22 6.00 -0.06
CA ALA A 22 -10.07 6.19 0.81
C ALA A 22 -9.02 5.08 0.69
N THR A 23 -7.74 5.46 0.78
CA THR A 23 -6.58 4.56 0.89
C THR A 23 -6.17 4.44 2.36
N PRO A 24 -5.86 3.23 2.88
CA PRO A 24 -5.46 3.04 4.28
C PRO A 24 -3.95 3.26 4.51
N LEU A 25 -3.62 3.61 5.75
CA LEU A 25 -2.27 3.87 6.28
C LEU A 25 -1.27 2.70 6.08
N PRO A 26 0.04 2.98 5.99
CA PRO A 26 1.08 1.94 5.96
C PRO A 26 1.44 1.43 7.36
N THR A 27 1.60 0.12 7.43
CA THR A 27 2.06 -0.69 8.56
C THR A 27 3.51 -0.37 8.94
N ALA A 28 3.76 -0.15 10.24
CA ALA A 28 5.06 0.21 10.80
C ALA A 28 6.10 -0.92 10.75
N LEU A 29 7.36 -0.49 10.58
CA LEU A 29 8.59 -1.27 10.62
C LEU A 29 8.86 -1.89 12.00
N LYS A 30 9.36 -3.13 11.98
CA LYS A 30 9.94 -3.86 13.11
C LYS A 30 11.41 -3.43 13.29
N PRO A 31 11.92 -3.30 14.53
CA PRO A 31 13.35 -3.44 14.81
C PRO A 31 13.65 -4.78 15.48
N ASP A 32 14.70 -5.43 14.97
CA ASP A 32 15.41 -6.56 15.60
C ASP A 32 16.21 -6.06 16.83
N GLY A 33 16.28 -6.88 17.88
CA GLY A 33 17.16 -6.65 19.03
C GLY A 33 16.66 -7.32 20.30
N ALA A 34 17.03 -8.59 20.49
CA ALA A 34 16.70 -9.39 21.66
C ALA A 34 17.57 -9.01 22.88
N ASP A 35 16.95 -8.93 24.05
CA ASP A 35 17.62 -9.09 25.35
C ASP A 35 16.78 -10.08 26.20
N PRO A 36 17.36 -11.15 26.77
CA PRO A 36 16.61 -12.29 27.28
C PRO A 36 16.55 -12.30 28.82
N GLU A 37 15.56 -11.64 29.43
CA GLU A 37 15.40 -11.74 30.90
C GLU A 37 13.96 -11.55 31.44
N VAL A 38 12.93 -11.83 30.62
CA VAL A 38 11.52 -11.66 31.07
C VAL A 38 10.65 -12.91 30.87
N ASP A 39 11.25 -14.04 30.47
CA ASP A 39 10.51 -15.29 30.18
C ASP A 39 10.43 -16.28 31.36
N LEU A 40 10.67 -15.81 32.59
CA LEU A 40 10.69 -16.66 33.81
C LEU A 40 9.62 -16.33 34.87
N LEU A 41 8.50 -15.70 34.51
CA LEU A 41 7.43 -15.43 35.49
C LEU A 41 5.98 -15.70 35.04
N LEU A 42 5.75 -16.43 33.94
CA LEU A 42 4.40 -16.85 33.53
C LEU A 42 4.34 -18.26 32.93
N SER A 43 4.99 -19.26 33.56
CA SER A 43 4.84 -20.68 33.21
C SER A 43 4.39 -21.59 34.37
N GLN A 44 3.81 -21.02 35.43
CA GLN A 44 3.19 -21.80 36.49
C GLN A 44 1.77 -21.32 36.73
N ILE A 45 0.82 -22.13 36.24
CA ILE A 45 -0.51 -22.50 36.76
C ILE A 45 -1.37 -22.84 35.55
N ASP A 46 -1.10 -24.00 34.95
CA ASP A 46 -2.16 -24.82 34.36
C ASP A 46 -1.70 -26.28 34.31
N GLU A 47 -1.52 -26.88 35.49
CA GLU A 47 -1.30 -28.31 35.60
C GLU A 47 -1.81 -28.79 36.96
N ARG A 48 -3.10 -29.16 37.02
CA ARG A 48 -3.64 -30.20 37.91
C ARG A 48 -5.14 -30.37 37.70
N LEU A 49 -5.50 -31.35 36.87
CA LEU A 49 -6.31 -32.53 37.22
C LEU A 49 -7.03 -33.03 35.96
N GLY A 50 -6.34 -33.89 35.22
CA GLY A 50 -6.90 -34.64 34.11
C GLY A 50 -6.07 -35.91 33.87
N HIS A 51 -6.59 -37.03 34.39
CA HIS A 51 -6.30 -38.42 34.02
C HIS A 51 -4.98 -39.09 34.45
N THR A 52 -5.14 -40.10 35.30
CA THR A 52 -4.59 -41.43 35.01
C THR A 52 -5.60 -42.52 35.39
N THR A 53 -5.60 -43.57 34.57
CA THR A 53 -6.60 -44.61 34.39
C THR A 53 -6.05 -45.95 34.94
N GLN A 54 -6.97 -46.87 35.32
CA GLN A 54 -6.87 -48.35 35.24
C GLN A 54 -5.94 -49.05 36.29
N GLN A 55 -6.24 -50.24 36.86
CA GLN A 55 -7.08 -51.38 36.44
C GLN A 55 -7.21 -52.46 37.56
N GLY A 56 -8.29 -53.25 37.53
CA GLY A 56 -8.41 -54.64 38.06
C GLY A 56 -8.93 -54.78 39.52
N ASP A 57 -9.81 -55.69 39.89
CA ASP A 57 -10.49 -56.79 39.19
C ASP A 57 -11.71 -57.28 40.03
N SER A 58 -12.63 -57.97 39.36
CA SER A 58 -13.74 -58.85 39.81
C SER A 58 -14.06 -59.09 41.30
N ASP A 59 -15.33 -59.00 41.71
CA ASP A 59 -16.22 -60.17 41.97
C ASP A 59 -17.60 -59.85 42.61
N LEU A 60 -18.62 -60.55 42.11
CA LEU A 60 -19.81 -61.13 42.79
C LEU A 60 -20.86 -60.20 43.47
N ALA A 61 -22.09 -60.21 42.94
CA ALA A 61 -23.28 -60.89 43.48
C ALA A 61 -24.11 -60.00 44.45
N GLU A 62 -25.26 -59.48 44.01
CA GLU A 62 -26.62 -60.05 44.20
C GLU A 62 -27.32 -59.57 45.48
N SER A 63 -28.58 -59.17 45.31
CA SER A 63 -29.70 -59.35 46.25
C SER A 63 -30.03 -58.28 47.32
N ASP A 64 -31.23 -57.74 47.08
CA ASP A 64 -32.38 -57.58 47.99
C ASP A 64 -32.53 -56.42 49.01
N LEU A 65 -33.71 -55.82 48.85
CA LEU A 65 -34.62 -55.27 49.84
C LEU A 65 -34.40 -55.73 51.29
N ILE A 66 -34.67 -54.83 52.25
CA ILE A 66 -35.56 -55.11 53.38
C ILE A 66 -36.11 -53.80 53.99
N VAL A 67 -37.43 -53.80 54.18
CA VAL A 67 -38.27 -52.92 55.00
C VAL A 67 -38.35 -53.51 56.41
N SER A 68 -38.51 -52.66 57.45
CA SER A 68 -39.31 -52.89 58.69
C SER A 68 -38.59 -52.32 59.94
N ARG A 69 -39.17 -51.34 60.68
CA ARG A 69 -40.13 -51.50 61.83
C ARG A 69 -39.42 -52.18 63.03
N PHE A 70 -39.55 -51.82 64.31
CA PHE A 70 -40.65 -51.32 65.15
C PHE A 70 -40.02 -50.99 66.52
N VAL A 71 -40.65 -50.14 67.34
CA VAL A 71 -40.90 -50.47 68.76
C VAL A 71 -42.27 -49.89 69.13
N THR A 72 -43.20 -50.77 69.53
CA THR A 72 -44.35 -50.47 70.40
C THR A 72 -44.35 -51.50 71.53
N ASP A 73 -44.77 -51.08 72.71
CA ASP A 73 -45.92 -51.61 73.48
C ASP A 73 -45.85 -51.01 74.90
N GLU A 74 -46.89 -50.28 75.36
CA GLU A 74 -48.11 -50.75 76.07
C GLU A 74 -47.82 -50.83 77.59
N GLU A 75 -48.66 -50.44 78.56
CA GLU A 75 -50.12 -50.42 78.75
C GLU A 75 -50.51 -49.33 79.78
N LEU A 76 -51.77 -48.85 79.73
CA LEU A 76 -52.78 -49.11 80.79
C LEU A 76 -54.11 -48.39 80.49
N GLU A 77 -55.13 -49.22 80.33
CA GLU A 77 -56.59 -49.02 80.48
C GLU A 77 -56.96 -48.16 81.71
N ALA A 78 -58.14 -47.57 81.89
CA ALA A 78 -59.44 -47.54 81.24
C ALA A 78 -60.18 -46.31 81.81
N ASN A 79 -61.19 -45.79 81.09
CA ASN A 79 -62.60 -45.76 81.54
C ASN A 79 -63.39 -44.74 80.70
N SER A 80 -64.45 -45.23 80.04
CA SER A 80 -65.49 -44.38 79.41
C SER A 80 -66.63 -44.17 80.43
N PRO A 81 -67.47 -43.12 80.30
CA PRO A 81 -68.69 -43.30 79.50
C PRO A 81 -69.16 -42.05 78.71
N LYS A 82 -69.86 -42.30 77.59
CA LYS A 82 -70.75 -41.38 76.84
C LYS A 82 -72.07 -41.13 77.63
N PRO A 83 -73.07 -40.41 77.09
CA PRO A 83 -73.12 -39.08 76.45
C PRO A 83 -74.26 -38.22 77.07
N LEU A 84 -74.35 -36.92 76.78
CA LEU A 84 -75.64 -36.19 76.89
C LEU A 84 -75.71 -35.05 75.87
N MET A 85 -76.81 -35.09 75.12
CA MET A 85 -77.22 -34.09 74.13
C MET A 85 -77.60 -32.77 74.82
N ALA A 86 -77.38 -31.64 74.14
CA ALA A 86 -78.37 -30.58 74.05
C ALA A 86 -77.99 -29.59 72.93
N SER A 87 -78.94 -29.41 72.03
CA SER A 87 -79.07 -28.40 70.98
C SER A 87 -79.20 -26.98 71.50
N ALA A 88 -78.56 -26.02 70.82
CA ALA A 88 -79.02 -24.64 70.58
C ALA A 88 -78.16 -24.10 69.41
N GLU A 89 -78.71 -23.88 68.20
CA GLU A 89 -79.28 -22.58 67.77
C GLU A 89 -78.37 -21.38 68.13
N ALA A 90 -77.95 -20.48 67.25
CA ALA A 90 -78.27 -20.19 65.87
C ALA A 90 -77.20 -19.25 65.28
N GLN A 91 -77.08 -19.27 63.95
CA GLN A 91 -76.71 -18.16 63.06
C GLN A 91 -75.85 -16.99 63.59
N ALA A 92 -74.64 -16.84 63.03
CA ALA A 92 -74.10 -15.52 62.69
C ALA A 92 -73.09 -15.59 61.53
N SER A 93 -73.51 -15.04 60.38
CA SER A 93 -72.72 -14.16 59.52
C SER A 93 -71.50 -14.71 58.79
N SER A 94 -71.75 -15.23 57.59
CA SER A 94 -70.91 -14.96 56.41
C SER A 94 -70.92 -13.46 56.10
N ALA A 95 -69.83 -12.75 56.40
CA ALA A 95 -69.60 -11.37 55.96
C ALA A 95 -68.32 -11.31 55.12
N SER A 96 -68.47 -10.67 53.97
CA SER A 96 -67.54 -10.58 52.85
C SER A 96 -66.34 -9.67 53.13
N ASP A 97 -65.13 -10.23 53.20
CA ASP A 97 -63.87 -9.50 53.04
C ASP A 97 -63.63 -9.16 51.55
N ALA A 98 -64.57 -8.43 50.95
CA ALA A 98 -64.46 -7.96 49.58
C ALA A 98 -63.79 -6.58 49.56
N VAL A 99 -62.60 -6.51 48.99
CA VAL A 99 -61.83 -5.25 48.88
C VAL A 99 -62.01 -4.65 47.51
N THR A 100 -62.31 -3.36 47.45
CA THR A 100 -62.37 -2.59 46.20
C THR A 100 -61.00 -2.06 45.83
N LEU A 101 -60.43 -2.59 44.76
CA LEU A 101 -59.30 -1.96 44.06
C LEU A 101 -59.85 -1.19 42.85
N PRO A 102 -59.37 0.04 42.58
CA PRO A 102 -59.70 0.75 41.35
C PRO A 102 -59.32 -0.13 40.14
N LEU A 103 -60.17 -0.17 39.11
CA LEU A 103 -60.15 -1.06 37.93
C LEU A 103 -60.49 -2.56 38.13
N LEU A 104 -60.36 -3.17 39.31
CA LEU A 104 -60.50 -4.64 39.49
C LEU A 104 -61.80 -5.13 40.17
N GLY A 105 -62.66 -4.23 40.66
CA GLY A 105 -63.99 -4.57 41.21
C GLY A 105 -63.97 -5.25 42.60
N HIS A 106 -65.14 -5.69 43.06
CA HIS A 106 -65.35 -6.30 44.38
C HIS A 106 -65.07 -7.82 44.37
N ARG A 107 -63.97 -8.28 44.98
CA ARG A 107 -63.67 -9.72 45.17
C ARG A 107 -62.93 -9.97 46.49
N PRO A 108 -62.92 -11.22 47.02
CA PRO A 108 -62.19 -11.56 48.24
C PRO A 108 -60.66 -11.39 48.10
N VAL A 109 -59.99 -10.98 49.18
CA VAL A 109 -58.55 -10.63 49.23
C VAL A 109 -57.64 -11.71 48.63
N ALA A 110 -57.91 -12.99 48.91
CA ALA A 110 -57.14 -14.11 48.37
C ALA A 110 -57.25 -14.23 46.84
N GLN A 111 -58.38 -13.83 46.25
CA GLN A 111 -58.55 -13.80 44.79
C GLN A 111 -57.83 -12.61 44.17
N HIS A 112 -57.84 -11.43 44.81
CA HIS A 112 -57.05 -10.26 44.35
C HIS A 112 -55.55 -10.53 44.42
N GLN A 113 -55.07 -11.20 45.46
CA GLN A 113 -53.66 -11.59 45.61
C GLN A 113 -53.21 -12.54 44.50
N ARG A 114 -54.01 -13.58 44.18
CA ARG A 114 -53.71 -14.53 43.10
C ARG A 114 -53.71 -13.85 41.73
N LEU A 115 -54.63 -12.93 41.48
CA LEU A 115 -54.73 -12.24 40.20
C LEU A 115 -53.60 -11.22 39.99
N LEU A 116 -53.20 -10.50 41.04
CA LEU A 116 -52.08 -9.56 40.99
C LEU A 116 -50.72 -10.29 40.91
N LEU A 117 -50.53 -11.39 41.64
CA LEU A 117 -49.35 -12.27 41.47
C LEU A 117 -49.30 -12.86 40.05
N GLY A 118 -50.47 -13.25 39.50
CA GLY A 118 -50.59 -13.67 38.11
C GLY A 118 -50.15 -12.57 37.13
N MET A 119 -50.58 -11.33 37.34
CA MET A 119 -50.16 -10.19 36.52
C MET A 119 -48.65 -9.92 36.59
N VAL A 120 -48.06 -9.94 37.79
CA VAL A 120 -46.60 -9.78 37.96
C VAL A 120 -45.85 -10.93 37.27
N GLY A 121 -46.30 -12.17 37.48
CA GLY A 121 -45.71 -13.35 36.84
C GLY A 121 -45.76 -13.26 35.31
N VAL A 122 -46.91 -12.89 34.73
CA VAL A 122 -47.07 -12.71 33.28
C VAL A 122 -46.21 -11.53 32.77
N GLY A 123 -46.13 -10.42 33.51
CA GLY A 123 -45.30 -9.28 33.15
C GLY A 123 -43.80 -9.60 33.14
N VAL A 124 -43.30 -10.28 34.18
CA VAL A 124 -41.88 -10.69 34.28
C VAL A 124 -41.53 -11.74 33.22
N VAL A 125 -42.37 -12.76 33.03
CA VAL A 125 -42.19 -13.75 31.95
C VAL A 125 -42.23 -13.06 30.58
N GLY A 126 -43.12 -12.08 30.39
CA GLY A 126 -43.20 -11.26 29.18
C GLY A 126 -41.90 -10.49 28.90
N VAL A 127 -41.33 -9.82 29.91
CA VAL A 127 -40.04 -9.11 29.77
C VAL A 127 -38.90 -10.09 29.46
N LEU A 128 -38.84 -11.24 30.14
CA LEU A 128 -37.81 -12.25 29.90
C LEU A 128 -37.91 -12.86 28.50
N VAL A 129 -39.11 -13.23 28.06
CA VAL A 129 -39.33 -13.83 26.73
C VAL A 129 -39.08 -12.81 25.62
N ILE A 130 -39.61 -11.58 25.73
CA ILE A 130 -39.39 -10.54 24.74
C ILE A 130 -37.91 -10.11 24.72
N GLY A 131 -37.28 -10.00 25.88
CA GLY A 131 -35.85 -9.72 26.02
C GLY A 131 -34.97 -10.79 25.39
N ALA A 132 -35.26 -12.08 25.65
CA ALA A 132 -34.54 -13.20 25.05
C ALA A 132 -34.71 -13.25 23.52
N LEU A 133 -35.93 -13.01 23.01
CA LEU A 133 -36.20 -12.92 21.58
C LEU A 133 -35.51 -11.72 20.93
N ALA A 134 -35.42 -10.59 21.62
CA ALA A 134 -34.70 -9.40 21.16
C ALA A 134 -33.18 -9.63 21.11
N LEU A 135 -32.60 -10.27 22.14
CA LEU A 135 -31.18 -10.67 22.16
C LEU A 135 -30.87 -11.68 21.05
N SER A 136 -31.74 -12.67 20.84
CA SER A 136 -31.58 -13.67 19.78
C SER A 136 -31.66 -13.03 18.39
N ALA A 137 -32.60 -12.11 18.16
CA ALA A 137 -32.68 -11.36 16.90
C ALA A 137 -31.45 -10.47 16.67
N SER A 138 -30.98 -9.78 17.72
CA SER A 138 -29.79 -8.92 17.66
C SER A 138 -28.51 -9.70 17.35
N SER A 139 -28.31 -10.85 18.01
CA SER A 139 -27.16 -11.73 17.74
C SER A 139 -27.18 -12.31 16.31
N GLN A 140 -28.34 -12.70 15.79
CA GLN A 140 -28.48 -13.12 14.40
C GLN A 140 -28.19 -11.97 13.42
N GLN A 141 -28.62 -10.74 13.72
CA GLN A 141 -28.34 -9.57 12.88
C GLN A 141 -26.86 -9.20 12.86
N ALA A 142 -26.19 -9.28 14.01
CA ALA A 142 -24.73 -9.11 14.11
C ALA A 142 -23.99 -10.15 13.25
N SER A 143 -24.39 -11.42 13.29
CA SER A 143 -23.77 -12.47 12.46
C SER A 143 -23.90 -12.19 10.96
N ARG A 144 -25.06 -11.71 10.49
CA ARG A 144 -25.29 -11.33 9.08
C ARG A 144 -24.44 -10.13 8.68
N LEU A 145 -24.32 -9.13 9.55
CA LEU A 145 -23.52 -7.93 9.29
C LEU A 145 -22.02 -8.26 9.21
N THR A 146 -21.53 -9.12 10.11
CA THR A 146 -20.15 -9.62 10.07
C THR A 146 -19.89 -10.43 8.81
N ALA A 147 -20.79 -11.36 8.43
CA ALA A 147 -20.66 -12.15 7.20
C ALA A 147 -20.64 -11.26 5.94
N THR A 148 -21.50 -10.25 5.90
CA THR A 148 -21.55 -9.28 4.78
C THR A 148 -20.28 -8.44 4.71
N GLY A 149 -19.80 -7.92 5.86
CA GLY A 149 -18.54 -7.15 5.93
C GLY A 149 -17.31 -7.99 5.55
N GLN A 150 -17.25 -9.25 5.99
CA GLN A 150 -16.20 -10.18 5.57
C GLN A 150 -16.29 -10.50 4.08
N ALA A 151 -17.48 -10.76 3.53
CA ALA A 151 -17.66 -10.98 2.09
C ALA A 151 -17.19 -9.77 1.27
N LEU A 152 -17.48 -8.54 1.74
CA LEU A 152 -17.07 -7.31 1.08
C LEU A 152 -15.54 -7.16 1.06
N MET A 153 -14.89 -7.37 2.20
CA MET A 153 -13.43 -7.33 2.27
C MET A 153 -12.79 -8.41 1.38
N GLN A 154 -13.33 -9.63 1.40
CA GLN A 154 -12.75 -10.74 0.65
C GLN A 154 -12.97 -10.62 -0.87
N SER A 155 -14.02 -9.95 -1.34
CA SER A 155 -14.21 -9.69 -2.77
C SER A 155 -13.10 -8.81 -3.34
N GLN A 156 -12.65 -7.80 -2.58
CA GLN A 156 -11.51 -6.95 -2.94
C GLN A 156 -10.16 -7.66 -2.78
N ARG A 157 -9.98 -8.38 -1.66
CA ARG A 157 -8.75 -9.16 -1.42
C ARG A 157 -8.56 -10.25 -2.47
N LEU A 158 -9.63 -10.87 -2.95
CA LEU A 158 -9.59 -11.84 -4.03
C LEU A 158 -9.06 -11.23 -5.33
N ALA A 159 -9.58 -10.07 -5.76
CA ALA A 159 -9.10 -9.37 -6.94
C ALA A 159 -7.61 -9.01 -6.86
N LYS A 160 -7.16 -8.56 -5.68
CA LYS A 160 -5.75 -8.24 -5.40
C LYS A 160 -4.85 -9.48 -5.43
N SER A 161 -5.22 -10.52 -4.68
CA SER A 161 -4.41 -11.76 -4.57
C SER A 161 -4.32 -12.50 -5.90
N VAL A 162 -5.40 -12.54 -6.70
CA VAL A 162 -5.35 -13.11 -8.06
C VAL A 162 -4.37 -12.34 -8.93
N SER A 163 -4.38 -11.00 -8.87
CA SER A 163 -3.43 -10.18 -9.64
C SER A 163 -1.97 -10.44 -9.26
N GLN A 164 -1.69 -10.72 -7.98
CA GLN A 164 -0.35 -11.11 -7.51
C GLN A 164 0.03 -12.54 -7.91
N ALA A 165 -0.93 -13.48 -7.89
CA ALA A 165 -0.73 -14.85 -8.33
C ALA A 165 -0.33 -14.93 -9.82
N LEU A 166 -0.89 -14.04 -10.66
CA LEU A 166 -0.55 -13.96 -12.08
C LEU A 166 0.89 -13.53 -12.36
N VAL A 167 1.54 -12.82 -11.44
CA VAL A 167 2.97 -12.46 -11.54
C VAL A 167 3.87 -13.60 -11.02
N GLY A 168 3.29 -14.75 -10.66
CA GLY A 168 4.01 -15.91 -10.17
C GLY A 168 4.52 -15.73 -8.74
N ASN A 169 3.75 -15.03 -7.88
CA ASN A 169 4.00 -14.96 -6.44
C ASN A 169 3.38 -16.20 -5.74
N PRO A 170 4.20 -17.13 -5.20
CA PRO A 170 3.70 -18.34 -4.56
C PRO A 170 2.83 -18.06 -3.31
N ALA A 171 3.11 -16.97 -2.59
CA ALA A 171 2.37 -16.61 -1.38
C ALA A 171 0.92 -16.16 -1.67
N ALA A 172 0.64 -15.74 -2.91
CA ALA A 172 -0.68 -15.26 -3.29
C ALA A 172 -1.70 -16.40 -3.53
N PHE A 173 -1.27 -17.61 -3.90
CA PHE A 173 -2.21 -18.72 -4.17
C PHE A 173 -3.01 -19.16 -2.94
N PRO A 174 -2.40 -19.33 -1.74
CA PRO A 174 -3.18 -19.53 -0.52
C PRO A 174 -4.18 -18.41 -0.24
N GLU A 175 -3.82 -17.15 -0.53
CA GLU A 175 -4.73 -16.00 -0.34
C GLU A 175 -5.91 -16.01 -1.32
N VAL A 176 -5.70 -16.40 -2.58
CA VAL A 176 -6.78 -16.58 -3.57
C VAL A 176 -7.76 -17.65 -3.07
N LYS A 177 -7.23 -18.80 -2.62
CA LYS A 177 -8.05 -19.90 -2.10
C LYS A 177 -8.84 -19.48 -0.86
N ASP A 178 -8.18 -18.84 0.10
CA ASP A 178 -8.80 -18.35 1.33
C ASP A 178 -9.89 -17.32 1.02
N SER A 179 -9.56 -16.25 0.28
CA SER A 179 -10.50 -15.17 -0.04
C SER A 179 -11.71 -15.67 -0.82
N SER A 180 -11.50 -16.55 -1.82
CA SER A 180 -12.59 -17.18 -2.59
C SER A 180 -13.46 -18.04 -1.68
N SER A 181 -12.87 -18.89 -0.84
CA SER A 181 -13.62 -19.78 0.05
C SER A 181 -14.46 -19.03 1.09
N VAL A 182 -13.92 -17.96 1.69
CA VAL A 182 -14.62 -17.14 2.68
C VAL A 182 -15.73 -16.32 2.02
N LEU A 183 -15.47 -15.75 0.84
CA LEU A 183 -16.49 -15.06 0.04
C LEU A 183 -17.69 -15.98 -0.26
N VAL A 184 -17.40 -17.17 -0.79
CA VAL A 184 -18.42 -18.18 -1.13
C VAL A 184 -19.18 -18.63 0.11
N ARG A 185 -18.48 -18.95 1.21
CA ARG A 185 -19.09 -19.39 2.46
C ARG A 185 -20.04 -18.34 3.02
N ASN A 186 -19.61 -17.07 3.07
CA ASN A 186 -20.42 -16.00 3.64
C ASN A 186 -21.62 -15.66 2.74
N ILE A 187 -21.46 -15.61 1.42
CA ILE A 187 -22.59 -15.35 0.50
C ILE A 187 -23.60 -16.51 0.53
N LYS A 188 -23.15 -17.77 0.48
CA LYS A 188 -24.04 -18.94 0.61
C LYS A 188 -24.69 -19.03 1.99
N GLY A 189 -23.98 -18.66 3.05
CA GLY A 189 -24.51 -18.58 4.42
C GLY A 189 -25.60 -17.51 4.56
N LEU A 190 -25.41 -16.34 3.95
CA LEU A 190 -26.42 -15.29 3.88
C LEU A 190 -27.65 -15.71 3.05
N ASP A 191 -27.47 -16.56 2.04
CA ASP A 191 -28.57 -17.03 1.19
C ASP A 191 -29.37 -18.18 1.82
N ALA A 192 -28.71 -19.27 2.21
CA ALA A 192 -29.37 -20.51 2.63
C ALA A 192 -29.46 -20.66 4.16
N GLY A 193 -28.71 -19.87 4.94
CA GLY A 193 -28.65 -19.99 6.39
C GLY A 193 -27.79 -21.16 6.87
N SER A 194 -26.49 -21.11 6.61
CA SER A 194 -25.51 -22.15 6.98
C SER A 194 -24.32 -21.56 7.76
N ASP A 195 -23.52 -22.42 8.39
CA ASP A 195 -22.28 -22.04 9.11
C ASP A 195 -22.47 -21.00 10.24
N GLY A 196 -23.61 -21.05 10.94
CA GLY A 196 -23.92 -20.09 12.02
C GLY A 196 -24.35 -18.70 11.52
N ILE A 197 -24.54 -18.53 10.21
CA ILE A 197 -25.09 -17.33 9.59
C ILE A 197 -26.58 -17.56 9.35
N ALA A 198 -27.44 -16.69 9.87
CA ALA A 198 -28.87 -16.77 9.62
C ALA A 198 -29.21 -16.22 8.23
N ALA A 199 -30.05 -16.93 7.46
CA ALA A 199 -30.46 -16.51 6.11
C ALA A 199 -31.06 -15.09 6.12
N VAL A 200 -30.74 -14.32 5.09
CA VAL A 200 -31.23 -12.95 4.88
C VAL A 200 -32.66 -12.97 4.36
N SER A 201 -33.45 -11.97 4.77
CA SER A 201 -34.88 -11.81 4.43
C SER A 201 -35.19 -10.36 4.04
N GLY A 202 -36.24 -10.13 3.25
CA GLY A 202 -36.67 -8.78 2.83
C GLY A 202 -35.81 -8.21 1.69
N GLY A 203 -35.65 -6.89 1.60
CA GLY A 203 -34.93 -6.21 0.51
C GLY A 203 -33.48 -6.69 0.34
N ALA A 204 -32.82 -7.03 1.45
CA ALA A 204 -31.48 -7.59 1.43
C ALA A 204 -31.38 -8.96 0.72
N ARG A 205 -32.48 -9.72 0.60
CA ARG A 205 -32.51 -11.00 -0.15
C ARG A 205 -32.55 -10.77 -1.65
N ASP A 206 -33.26 -9.75 -2.12
CA ASP A 206 -33.29 -9.40 -3.54
C ASP A 206 -31.93 -8.89 -4.00
N ALA A 207 -31.28 -8.04 -3.18
CA ALA A 207 -29.91 -7.60 -3.41
C ALA A 207 -28.92 -8.77 -3.45
N LEU A 208 -29.02 -9.72 -2.52
CA LEU A 208 -28.17 -10.91 -2.45
C LEU A 208 -28.36 -11.84 -3.67
N THR A 209 -29.60 -12.01 -4.14
CA THR A 209 -29.91 -12.88 -5.28
C THR A 209 -29.19 -12.44 -6.56
N ASN A 210 -29.04 -11.12 -6.75
CA ASN A 210 -28.30 -10.55 -7.88
C ASN A 210 -26.78 -10.82 -7.81
N LEU A 211 -26.25 -11.14 -6.62
CA LEU A 211 -24.82 -11.38 -6.40
C LEU A 211 -24.42 -12.85 -6.57
N LEU A 212 -25.36 -13.79 -6.42
CA LEU A 212 -25.08 -15.22 -6.52
C LEU A 212 -24.37 -15.61 -7.83
N PRO A 213 -24.81 -15.17 -9.03
CA PRO A 213 -24.13 -15.51 -10.27
C PRO A 213 -22.71 -14.92 -10.37
N MET A 214 -22.47 -13.75 -9.76
CA MET A 214 -21.14 -13.12 -9.72
C MET A 214 -20.19 -13.89 -8.79
N MET A 215 -20.70 -14.30 -7.63
CA MET A 215 -19.96 -15.13 -6.68
C MET A 215 -19.59 -16.49 -7.28
N GLU A 216 -20.51 -17.16 -7.98
CA GLU A 216 -20.23 -18.43 -8.65
C GLU A 216 -19.19 -18.30 -9.77
N ARG A 217 -19.26 -17.22 -10.57
CA ARG A 217 -18.21 -16.91 -11.54
C ARG A 217 -16.87 -16.65 -10.88
N ALA A 218 -16.86 -15.91 -9.76
CA ALA A 218 -15.64 -15.64 -9.01
C ALA A 218 -15.04 -16.92 -8.42
N GLU A 219 -15.87 -17.84 -7.88
CA GLU A 219 -15.46 -19.16 -7.39
C GLU A 219 -14.80 -19.98 -8.50
N LYS A 220 -15.47 -20.11 -9.65
CA LYS A 220 -14.97 -20.86 -10.80
C LYS A 220 -13.66 -20.28 -11.34
N ARG A 221 -13.61 -18.97 -11.58
CA ARG A 221 -12.40 -18.30 -12.07
C ARG A 221 -11.24 -18.38 -11.08
N SER A 222 -11.53 -18.35 -9.78
CA SER A 222 -10.50 -18.53 -8.76
C SER A 222 -9.91 -19.94 -8.84
N ALA A 223 -10.76 -20.95 -9.05
CA ALA A 223 -10.31 -22.32 -9.27
C ALA A 223 -9.48 -22.45 -10.56
N ASP A 224 -9.86 -21.76 -11.64
CA ASP A 224 -9.09 -21.73 -12.89
C ASP A 224 -7.68 -21.17 -12.66
N VAL A 225 -7.53 -20.06 -11.92
CA VAL A 225 -6.22 -19.49 -11.56
C VAL A 225 -5.41 -20.45 -10.68
N LEU A 226 -6.04 -21.06 -9.67
CA LEU A 226 -5.39 -22.03 -8.79
C LEU A 226 -4.93 -23.29 -9.55
N SER A 227 -5.67 -23.72 -10.57
CA SER A 227 -5.29 -24.84 -11.44
C SER A 227 -3.99 -24.57 -12.22
N GLN A 228 -3.69 -23.28 -12.47
CA GLN A 228 -2.48 -22.84 -13.17
C GLN A 228 -1.35 -22.43 -12.21
N GLN A 229 -1.42 -22.79 -10.93
CA GLN A 229 -0.43 -22.40 -9.92
C GLN A 229 1.01 -22.78 -10.32
N GLU A 230 1.22 -24.02 -10.76
CA GLU A 230 2.53 -24.49 -11.19
C GLU A 230 3.02 -23.71 -12.42
N THR A 231 2.16 -23.59 -13.45
CA THR A 231 2.44 -22.84 -14.67
C THR A 231 2.85 -21.38 -14.37
N LEU A 232 2.05 -20.67 -13.57
CA LEU A 232 2.29 -19.27 -13.21
C LEU A 232 3.55 -19.10 -12.37
N THR A 233 3.83 -20.03 -11.45
CA THR A 233 5.04 -20.01 -10.63
C THR A 233 6.29 -20.25 -11.50
N ASN A 234 6.22 -21.22 -12.41
CA ASN A 234 7.31 -21.55 -13.33
C ASN A 234 7.58 -20.40 -14.31
N VAL A 235 6.53 -19.77 -14.85
CA VAL A 235 6.65 -18.58 -15.72
C VAL A 235 7.28 -17.42 -14.94
N GLY A 236 6.82 -17.14 -13.72
CA GLY A 236 7.40 -16.09 -12.88
C GLY A 236 8.87 -16.35 -12.53
N GLN A 237 9.25 -17.59 -12.27
CA GLN A 237 10.66 -17.98 -12.07
C GLN A 237 11.48 -17.83 -13.35
N ALA A 238 10.99 -18.30 -14.49
CA ALA A 238 11.64 -18.19 -15.79
C ALA A 238 11.88 -16.72 -16.16
N LEU A 239 10.90 -15.84 -15.92
CA LEU A 239 11.04 -14.40 -16.16
C LEU A 239 12.09 -13.74 -15.26
N ARG A 240 12.11 -14.07 -13.96
CA ARG A 240 13.17 -13.58 -13.06
C ARG A 240 14.56 -14.04 -13.51
N GLN A 241 14.67 -15.27 -14.01
CA GLN A 241 15.93 -15.79 -14.54
C GLN A 241 16.33 -15.10 -15.85
N ILE A 242 15.41 -14.89 -16.79
CA ILE A 242 15.66 -14.14 -18.03
C ILE A 242 16.12 -12.72 -17.71
N ASN A 243 15.46 -12.02 -16.77
CA ASN A 243 15.86 -10.67 -16.38
C ASN A 243 17.27 -10.63 -15.77
N ARG A 244 17.63 -11.62 -14.94
CA ARG A 244 18.98 -11.73 -14.39
C ARG A 244 20.02 -12.04 -15.48
N GLN A 245 19.73 -13.04 -16.32
CA GLN A 245 20.62 -13.47 -17.41
C GLN A 245 20.74 -12.42 -18.52
N SER A 246 19.73 -11.58 -18.73
CA SER A 246 19.77 -10.47 -19.68
C SER A 246 20.84 -9.44 -19.30
N ALA A 247 21.07 -9.21 -18.01
CA ALA A 247 22.15 -8.35 -17.53
C ALA A 247 23.52 -9.00 -17.78
N ASP A 248 23.66 -10.28 -17.46
CA ASP A 248 24.90 -11.04 -17.71
C ASP A 248 25.23 -11.13 -19.22
N LEU A 249 24.20 -11.37 -20.06
CA LEU A 249 24.32 -11.39 -21.52
C LEU A 249 24.77 -10.03 -22.07
N LEU A 250 24.26 -8.93 -21.52
CA LEU A 250 24.62 -7.58 -21.93
C LEU A 250 26.10 -7.31 -21.62
N GLU A 251 26.56 -7.62 -20.40
CA GLU A 251 27.96 -7.43 -19.98
C GLU A 251 28.93 -8.22 -20.86
N VAL A 252 28.61 -9.49 -21.14
CA VAL A 252 29.46 -10.33 -22.01
C VAL A 252 29.42 -9.82 -23.45
N ALA A 253 28.27 -9.37 -23.96
CA ALA A 253 28.15 -8.81 -25.31
C ALA A 253 28.92 -7.48 -25.47
N GLU A 254 28.90 -6.61 -24.46
CA GLU A 254 29.72 -5.38 -24.42
C GLU A 254 31.22 -5.69 -24.35
N THR A 255 31.59 -6.73 -23.59
CA THR A 255 32.98 -7.22 -23.55
C THR A 255 33.43 -7.71 -24.94
N VAL A 256 32.61 -8.51 -25.63
CA VAL A 256 32.87 -8.92 -27.02
C VAL A 256 32.99 -7.71 -27.95
N SER A 257 32.16 -6.68 -27.75
CA SER A 257 32.21 -5.42 -28.53
C SER A 257 33.56 -4.71 -28.36
N SER A 258 34.00 -4.55 -27.12
CA SER A 258 35.28 -3.90 -26.83
C SER A 258 36.48 -4.68 -27.39
N LEU A 259 36.50 -6.00 -27.28
CA LEU A 259 37.54 -6.85 -27.85
C LEU A 259 37.57 -6.77 -29.39
N LYS A 260 36.40 -6.79 -30.04
CA LYS A 260 36.31 -6.64 -31.49
C LYS A 260 36.77 -5.28 -31.98
N LEU A 261 36.43 -4.20 -31.27
CA LEU A 261 36.93 -2.84 -31.56
C LEU A 261 38.45 -2.76 -31.46
N GLN A 262 39.06 -3.35 -30.42
CA GLN A 262 40.52 -3.38 -30.24
C GLN A 262 41.23 -4.20 -31.32
N SER A 263 40.61 -5.28 -31.81
CA SER A 263 41.17 -6.15 -32.84
C SER A 263 41.06 -5.62 -34.28
N GLY A 264 40.47 -4.45 -34.49
CA GLY A 264 40.26 -3.87 -35.84
C GLY A 264 39.19 -4.61 -36.66
N ALA A 265 38.11 -5.04 -36.02
CA ALA A 265 37.03 -5.80 -36.66
C ALA A 265 36.36 -5.05 -37.83
N SER A 266 35.84 -5.81 -38.78
CA SER A 266 35.14 -5.27 -39.95
C SER A 266 33.83 -4.57 -39.57
N ALA A 267 33.33 -3.66 -40.43
CA ALA A 267 32.06 -2.97 -40.20
C ALA A 267 30.87 -3.95 -40.01
N ALA A 268 30.90 -5.11 -40.69
CA ALA A 268 29.89 -6.16 -40.53
C ALA A 268 29.93 -6.80 -39.13
N GLU A 269 31.13 -7.07 -38.61
CA GLU A 269 31.30 -7.62 -37.25
C GLU A 269 30.89 -6.61 -36.18
N LEU A 270 31.24 -5.33 -36.33
CA LEU A 270 30.84 -4.28 -35.38
C LEU A 270 29.32 -4.07 -35.38
N SER A 271 28.68 -4.13 -36.56
CA SER A 271 27.21 -4.08 -36.66
C SER A 271 26.56 -5.29 -35.98
N ALA A 272 27.09 -6.50 -36.21
CA ALA A 272 26.60 -7.73 -35.61
C ALA A 272 26.69 -7.72 -34.08
N VAL A 273 27.82 -7.25 -33.51
CA VAL A 273 27.96 -7.14 -32.05
C VAL A 273 27.06 -6.04 -31.48
N GLY A 274 26.90 -4.91 -32.17
CA GLY A 274 25.91 -3.89 -31.79
C GLY A 274 24.47 -4.42 -31.79
N GLN A 275 24.12 -5.28 -32.74
CA GLN A 275 22.82 -5.97 -32.76
C GLN A 275 22.68 -6.96 -31.59
N LEU A 276 23.73 -7.68 -31.19
CA LEU A 276 23.68 -8.55 -30.00
C LEU A 276 23.35 -7.75 -28.74
N VAL A 277 24.00 -6.61 -28.51
CA VAL A 277 23.73 -5.71 -27.38
C VAL A 277 22.28 -5.22 -27.37
N MET A 278 21.74 -4.85 -28.53
CA MET A 278 20.33 -4.47 -28.66
C MET A 278 19.38 -5.65 -28.40
N LEU A 279 19.71 -6.84 -28.89
CA LEU A 279 18.89 -8.04 -28.74
C LEU A 279 18.82 -8.50 -27.28
N THR A 280 19.89 -8.38 -26.47
CA THR A 280 19.83 -8.73 -25.04
C THR A 280 18.74 -7.91 -24.34
N GLN A 281 18.72 -6.59 -24.57
CA GLN A 281 17.72 -5.69 -23.99
C GLN A 281 16.31 -5.98 -24.52
N ARG A 282 16.17 -6.27 -25.82
CA ARG A 282 14.86 -6.55 -26.44
C ARG A 282 14.27 -7.88 -25.98
N ILE A 283 15.11 -8.91 -25.74
CA ILE A 283 14.68 -10.20 -25.18
C ILE A 283 14.11 -10.00 -23.77
N GLY A 284 14.82 -9.28 -22.90
CA GLY A 284 14.33 -8.97 -21.55
C GLY A 284 13.01 -8.18 -21.58
N LYS A 285 12.92 -7.16 -22.44
CA LYS A 285 11.68 -6.39 -22.61
C LYS A 285 10.51 -7.26 -23.09
N SER A 286 10.71 -8.03 -24.16
CA SER A 286 9.66 -8.88 -24.76
C SER A 286 9.18 -9.96 -23.79
N ALA A 287 10.08 -10.49 -22.97
CA ALA A 287 9.71 -11.43 -21.91
C ALA A 287 8.82 -10.77 -20.83
N ASN A 288 9.11 -9.53 -20.43
CA ASN A 288 8.30 -8.82 -19.43
C ASN A 288 6.90 -8.44 -19.93
N GLU A 289 6.67 -8.35 -21.25
CA GLU A 289 5.34 -8.06 -21.81
C GLU A 289 4.29 -9.14 -21.47
N PHE A 290 4.73 -10.37 -21.15
CA PHE A 290 3.86 -11.46 -20.70
C PHE A 290 3.20 -11.21 -19.33
N LEU A 291 3.73 -10.27 -18.54
CA LEU A 291 3.20 -9.89 -17.24
C LEU A 291 2.28 -8.67 -17.28
N THR A 292 2.10 -8.04 -18.44
CA THR A 292 1.25 -6.86 -18.58
C THR A 292 -0.21 -7.15 -18.28
N LEU A 293 -0.94 -6.12 -17.84
CA LEU A 293 -2.36 -6.20 -17.50
C LEU A 293 -3.25 -6.43 -18.72
N GLU A 294 -2.79 -6.06 -19.92
CA GLU A 294 -3.55 -6.14 -21.17
C GLU A 294 -3.56 -7.54 -21.82
N GLY A 295 -2.85 -8.50 -21.21
CA GLY A 295 -2.79 -9.89 -21.67
C GLY A 295 -1.51 -10.23 -22.43
N VAL A 296 -1.41 -11.47 -22.91
CA VAL A 296 -0.24 -11.93 -23.67
C VAL A 296 -0.35 -11.38 -25.10
N SER A 297 0.49 -10.42 -25.46
CA SER A 297 0.49 -9.88 -26.82
C SER A 297 1.03 -10.95 -27.80
N PRO A 298 0.29 -11.30 -28.88
CA PRO A 298 0.79 -12.22 -29.90
C PRO A 298 2.11 -11.75 -30.53
N GLU A 299 2.30 -10.42 -30.54
CA GLU A 299 3.52 -9.78 -30.99
C GLU A 299 4.72 -10.05 -30.08
N ALA A 300 4.58 -9.98 -28.74
CA ALA A 300 5.67 -10.33 -27.81
C ALA A 300 6.08 -11.79 -27.93
N VAL A 301 5.12 -12.69 -28.14
CA VAL A 301 5.38 -14.13 -28.36
C VAL A 301 6.25 -14.34 -29.59
N PHE A 302 5.88 -13.71 -30.71
CA PHE A 302 6.62 -13.80 -31.96
C PHE A 302 8.01 -13.14 -31.85
N LEU A 303 8.08 -11.93 -31.30
CA LEU A 303 9.32 -11.17 -31.15
C LEU A 303 10.31 -11.87 -30.24
N LEU A 304 9.89 -12.41 -29.10
CA LEU A 304 10.76 -13.15 -28.19
C LEU A 304 11.41 -14.35 -28.90
N GLY A 305 10.61 -15.13 -29.65
CA GLY A 305 11.13 -16.26 -30.44
C GLY A 305 12.10 -15.82 -31.54
N LYS A 306 11.75 -14.77 -32.28
CA LYS A 306 12.59 -14.20 -33.35
C LYS A 306 13.92 -13.68 -32.82
N ASP A 307 13.89 -12.97 -31.69
CA ASP A 307 15.06 -12.33 -31.10
C ASP A 307 16.04 -13.36 -30.57
N LEU A 308 15.53 -14.41 -29.92
CA LEU A 308 16.35 -15.54 -29.49
C LEU A 308 17.01 -16.24 -30.67
N ASN A 309 16.30 -16.46 -31.77
CA ASN A 309 16.89 -17.07 -32.96
C ASN A 309 17.96 -16.19 -33.60
N THR A 310 17.67 -14.89 -33.75
CA THR A 310 18.60 -13.91 -34.33
C THR A 310 19.86 -13.78 -33.46
N PHE A 311 19.69 -13.77 -32.13
CA PHE A 311 20.80 -13.71 -31.19
C PHE A 311 21.74 -14.91 -31.37
N ARG A 312 21.18 -16.12 -31.49
CA ARG A 312 21.95 -17.34 -31.76
C ARG A 312 22.70 -17.27 -33.08
N GLU A 313 22.01 -16.89 -34.14
CA GLU A 313 22.58 -16.86 -35.49
C GLU A 313 23.77 -15.91 -35.59
N ILE A 314 23.66 -14.73 -34.96
CA ILE A 314 24.76 -13.77 -34.87
C ILE A 314 25.89 -14.31 -33.98
N THR A 315 25.57 -14.88 -32.81
CA THR A 315 26.59 -15.44 -31.90
C THR A 315 27.37 -16.59 -32.56
N ASP A 316 26.68 -17.53 -33.21
CA ASP A 316 27.29 -18.63 -33.96
C ASP A 316 28.09 -18.11 -35.17
N GLY A 317 27.57 -17.10 -35.88
CA GLY A 317 28.25 -16.47 -37.01
C GLY A 317 29.56 -15.76 -36.61
N LEU A 318 29.59 -15.10 -35.44
CA LEU A 318 30.81 -14.51 -34.88
C LEU A 318 31.80 -15.57 -34.39
N LEU A 319 31.32 -16.74 -33.93
CA LEU A 319 32.17 -17.81 -33.42
C LEU A 319 32.78 -18.68 -34.53
N LYS A 320 31.96 -19.14 -35.48
CA LYS A 320 32.29 -20.15 -36.51
C LYS A 320 32.42 -19.58 -37.92
N GLY A 321 31.86 -18.39 -38.15
CA GLY A 321 31.71 -17.78 -39.48
C GLY A 321 30.32 -18.04 -40.07
N ASN A 322 29.80 -17.06 -40.79
CA ASN A 322 28.53 -17.14 -41.53
C ASN A 322 28.64 -16.30 -42.81
N THR A 323 28.52 -16.95 -43.97
CA THR A 323 28.65 -16.31 -45.28
C THR A 323 27.50 -15.36 -45.60
N ASP A 324 26.29 -15.65 -45.13
CA ASP A 324 25.09 -14.86 -45.40
C ASP A 324 25.12 -13.54 -44.62
N LEU A 325 25.61 -13.59 -43.38
CA LEU A 325 25.83 -12.41 -42.53
C LEU A 325 27.17 -11.71 -42.82
N ARG A 326 27.98 -12.22 -43.74
CA ARG A 326 29.35 -11.73 -44.06
C ARG A 326 30.26 -11.70 -42.83
N LEU A 327 30.13 -12.67 -41.94
CA LEU A 327 30.93 -12.82 -40.73
C LEU A 327 32.03 -13.85 -40.97
N PRO A 328 33.33 -13.49 -40.87
CA PRO A 328 34.43 -14.42 -41.15
C PRO A 328 34.67 -15.44 -40.02
N GLY A 329 34.06 -15.26 -38.86
CA GLY A 329 34.31 -16.04 -37.65
C GLY A 329 35.58 -15.58 -36.93
N THR A 330 35.56 -15.58 -35.60
CA THR A 330 36.71 -15.14 -34.81
C THR A 330 37.78 -16.22 -34.71
N ARG A 331 39.05 -15.83 -34.87
CA ARG A 331 40.23 -16.66 -34.58
C ARG A 331 40.97 -16.23 -33.31
N ASP A 332 40.58 -15.08 -32.75
CA ASP A 332 41.13 -14.55 -31.51
C ASP A 332 40.65 -15.40 -30.31
N PRO A 333 41.57 -15.97 -29.50
CA PRO A 333 41.22 -16.83 -28.38
C PRO A 333 40.36 -16.13 -27.30
N ALA A 334 40.68 -14.87 -26.98
CA ALA A 334 39.97 -14.13 -25.93
C ALA A 334 38.52 -13.82 -26.34
N THR A 335 38.31 -13.39 -27.59
CA THR A 335 36.97 -13.17 -28.13
C THR A 335 36.18 -14.47 -28.26
N ARG A 336 36.84 -15.58 -28.63
CA ARG A 336 36.20 -16.90 -28.71
C ARG A 336 35.68 -17.35 -27.34
N GLU A 337 36.50 -17.26 -26.29
CA GLU A 337 36.10 -17.61 -24.93
C GLU A 337 34.85 -16.84 -24.47
N ARG A 338 34.82 -15.51 -24.73
CA ARG A 338 33.65 -14.68 -24.38
C ARG A 338 32.41 -15.01 -25.20
N LEU A 339 32.54 -15.35 -26.48
CA LEU A 339 31.42 -15.80 -27.29
C LEU A 339 30.90 -17.20 -26.87
N GLU A 340 31.76 -18.09 -26.38
CA GLU A 340 31.35 -19.39 -25.80
C GLU A 340 30.60 -19.20 -24.48
N GLN A 341 31.07 -18.28 -23.64
CA GLN A 341 30.35 -17.85 -22.44
C GLN A 341 28.98 -17.26 -22.79
N LEU A 342 28.93 -16.37 -23.80
CA LEU A 342 27.69 -15.76 -24.29
C LEU A 342 26.71 -16.82 -24.82
N SER A 343 27.22 -17.81 -25.58
CA SER A 343 26.42 -18.93 -26.09
C SER A 343 25.83 -19.78 -24.96
N THR A 344 26.60 -20.02 -23.90
CA THR A 344 26.13 -20.76 -22.72
C THR A 344 25.00 -20.03 -22.00
N LEU A 345 25.17 -18.73 -21.73
CA LEU A 345 24.14 -17.88 -21.11
C LEU A 345 22.88 -17.80 -22.00
N TYR A 346 23.08 -17.73 -23.32
CA TYR A 346 21.99 -17.73 -24.28
C TYR A 346 21.17 -19.04 -24.23
N GLU A 347 21.81 -20.21 -24.21
CA GLU A 347 21.08 -21.48 -24.16
C GLU A 347 20.27 -21.62 -22.85
N GLN A 348 20.79 -21.11 -21.73
CA GLN A 348 20.02 -21.03 -20.49
C GLN A 348 18.81 -20.09 -20.63
N THR A 349 19.02 -18.91 -21.20
CA THR A 349 17.94 -17.92 -21.45
C THR A 349 16.88 -18.48 -22.40
N ARG A 350 17.29 -19.17 -23.46
CA ARG A 350 16.42 -19.85 -24.42
C ARG A 350 15.57 -20.93 -23.75
N LYS A 351 16.15 -21.71 -22.84
CA LYS A 351 15.41 -22.73 -22.07
C LYS A 351 14.32 -22.07 -21.21
N GLN A 352 14.62 -20.96 -20.54
CA GLN A 352 13.62 -20.23 -19.75
C GLN A 352 12.52 -19.63 -20.64
N ALA A 353 12.88 -19.03 -21.77
CA ALA A 353 11.92 -18.51 -22.72
C ALA A 353 11.01 -19.61 -23.29
N SER A 354 11.54 -20.82 -23.53
CA SER A 354 10.76 -21.98 -23.95
C SER A 354 9.72 -22.40 -22.91
N THR A 355 10.03 -22.28 -21.61
CA THR A 355 9.07 -22.53 -20.52
C THR A 355 7.89 -21.55 -20.61
N ILE A 356 8.17 -20.27 -20.89
CA ILE A 356 7.13 -19.24 -21.04
C ILE A 356 6.27 -19.49 -22.28
N LEU A 357 6.91 -19.75 -23.42
CA LEU A 357 6.23 -20.03 -24.69
C LEU A 357 5.40 -21.33 -24.64
N GLY A 358 5.83 -22.33 -23.86
CA GLY A 358 5.06 -23.55 -23.63
C GLY A 358 3.84 -23.36 -22.71
N SER A 359 3.82 -22.26 -21.94
CA SER A 359 2.81 -21.97 -20.92
C SER A 359 1.70 -21.02 -21.38
N LEU A 360 1.67 -20.67 -22.68
CA LEU A 360 0.77 -19.66 -23.26
C LEU A 360 -0.71 -19.93 -22.97
N GLN A 361 -1.15 -21.17 -23.11
CA GLN A 361 -2.56 -21.53 -22.88
C GLN A 361 -2.95 -21.36 -21.41
N GLY A 362 -2.08 -21.78 -20.48
CA GLY A 362 -2.30 -21.61 -19.03
C GLY A 362 -2.28 -20.14 -18.62
N LEU A 363 -1.36 -19.34 -19.19
CA LEU A 363 -1.30 -17.90 -18.98
C LEU A 363 -2.55 -17.18 -19.49
N ALA A 364 -3.03 -17.54 -20.68
CA ALA A 364 -4.25 -16.99 -21.26
C ALA A 364 -5.48 -17.32 -20.40
N ALA A 365 -5.63 -18.58 -19.97
CA ALA A 365 -6.73 -19.00 -19.08
C ALA A 365 -6.70 -18.27 -17.73
N ALA A 366 -5.52 -18.17 -17.10
CA ALA A 366 -5.37 -17.43 -15.84
C ALA A 366 -5.66 -15.92 -15.98
N ARG A 367 -5.31 -15.33 -17.13
CA ARG A 367 -5.61 -13.92 -17.47
C ARG A 367 -7.09 -13.67 -17.68
N GLU A 368 -7.76 -14.54 -18.43
CA GLU A 368 -9.20 -14.46 -18.63
C GLU A 368 -9.94 -14.56 -17.28
N ALA A 369 -9.53 -15.51 -16.44
CA ALA A 369 -10.06 -15.66 -15.09
C ALA A 369 -9.82 -14.43 -14.21
N GLN A 370 -8.60 -13.86 -14.22
CA GLN A 370 -8.26 -12.65 -13.47
C GLN A 370 -9.06 -11.43 -13.93
N SER A 371 -9.10 -11.17 -15.24
CA SER A 371 -9.88 -10.07 -15.83
C SER A 371 -11.33 -10.17 -15.40
N GLY A 372 -11.89 -11.38 -15.43
CA GLY A 372 -13.23 -11.64 -14.96
C GLY A 372 -13.46 -11.37 -13.48
N ILE A 373 -12.54 -11.80 -12.60
CA ILE A 373 -12.65 -11.55 -11.15
C ILE A 373 -12.57 -10.06 -10.84
N VAL A 374 -11.66 -9.33 -11.50
CA VAL A 374 -11.53 -7.87 -11.33
C VAL A 374 -12.76 -7.13 -11.86
N ALA A 375 -13.33 -7.57 -12.98
CA ALA A 375 -14.55 -6.99 -13.52
C ALA A 375 -15.77 -7.20 -12.60
N ASP A 376 -15.87 -8.38 -11.98
CA ASP A 376 -16.97 -8.70 -11.06
C ASP A 376 -16.74 -8.14 -9.63
N SER A 377 -15.51 -7.76 -9.24
CA SER A 377 -15.23 -7.34 -7.85
C SER A 377 -15.91 -6.04 -7.43
N GLU A 378 -16.01 -5.06 -8.33
CA GLU A 378 -16.64 -3.77 -8.02
C GLU A 378 -18.18 -3.86 -7.97
N PRO A 379 -18.86 -4.55 -8.90
CA PRO A 379 -20.27 -4.88 -8.75
C PRO A 379 -20.57 -5.71 -7.50
N LEU A 380 -19.74 -6.70 -7.16
CA LEU A 380 -19.88 -7.47 -5.92
C LEU A 380 -19.77 -6.58 -4.68
N ARG A 381 -18.80 -5.66 -4.63
CA ARG A 381 -18.66 -4.69 -3.54
C ARG A 381 -19.92 -3.86 -3.38
N LYS A 382 -20.41 -3.23 -4.46
CA LYS A 382 -21.62 -2.39 -4.42
C LYS A 382 -22.86 -3.16 -4.00
N GLY A 383 -23.02 -4.40 -4.49
CA GLY A 383 -24.13 -5.23 -4.08
C GLY A 383 -24.06 -5.63 -2.61
N LEU A 384 -22.87 -5.97 -2.10
CA LEU A 384 -22.67 -6.27 -0.68
C LEU A 384 -22.87 -5.04 0.21
N GLU A 385 -22.52 -3.84 -0.26
CA GLU A 385 -22.85 -2.57 0.40
C GLU A 385 -24.36 -2.36 0.47
N GLN A 386 -25.09 -2.63 -0.62
CA GLN A 386 -26.55 -2.57 -0.60
C GLN A 386 -27.15 -3.57 0.39
N VAL A 387 -26.65 -4.81 0.42
CA VAL A 387 -27.07 -5.82 1.42
C VAL A 387 -26.78 -5.32 2.84
N GLN A 388 -25.64 -4.67 3.06
CA GLN A 388 -25.26 -4.09 4.35
C GLN A 388 -26.20 -2.96 4.77
N GLU A 389 -26.51 -2.04 3.87
CA GLU A 389 -27.46 -0.93 4.10
C GLU A 389 -28.88 -1.44 4.38
N ASP A 390 -29.35 -2.45 3.65
CA ASP A 390 -30.66 -3.07 3.87
C ASP A 390 -30.72 -3.81 5.22
N LEU A 391 -29.62 -4.44 5.64
CA LEU A 391 -29.52 -5.06 6.97
C LEU A 391 -29.43 -4.04 8.11
N GLN A 392 -28.78 -2.89 7.88
CA GLN A 392 -28.68 -1.79 8.85
C GLN A 392 -30.00 -1.03 8.98
N SER A 393 -30.73 -0.78 7.89
CA SER A 393 -32.05 -0.12 7.95
C SER A 393 -33.11 -0.99 8.63
N ALA A 394 -32.94 -2.31 8.62
CA ALA A 394 -33.73 -3.25 9.41
C ALA A 394 -33.31 -3.33 10.90
N SER A 395 -32.24 -2.64 11.32
CA SER A 395 -31.72 -2.69 12.69
C SER A 395 -32.44 -1.70 13.61
N GLY A 396 -33.57 -2.15 14.17
CA GLY A 396 -34.30 -1.40 15.19
C GLY A 396 -35.21 -2.31 16.01
N LEU A 397 -35.37 -2.00 17.30
CA LEU A 397 -36.49 -2.50 18.08
C LEU A 397 -37.76 -1.96 17.42
N GLY A 398 -38.39 -2.76 16.56
CA GLY A 398 -39.64 -2.37 15.91
C GLY A 398 -40.62 -1.83 16.94
N VAL A 399 -41.31 -0.72 16.62
CA VAL A 399 -42.15 0.05 17.55
C VAL A 399 -43.10 -0.86 18.35
N LEU A 400 -43.63 -1.92 17.72
CA LEU A 400 -44.47 -2.93 18.36
C LEU A 400 -43.75 -3.74 19.45
N ARG A 401 -42.50 -4.16 19.24
CA ARG A 401 -41.70 -4.89 20.26
C ARG A 401 -41.27 -3.96 21.39
N GLY A 402 -40.90 -2.72 21.08
CA GLY A 402 -40.62 -1.69 22.09
C GLY A 402 -41.84 -1.37 22.96
N LEU A 403 -43.01 -1.19 22.33
CA LEU A 403 -44.29 -1.01 23.05
C LEU A 403 -44.68 -2.24 23.86
N ALA A 404 -44.48 -3.46 23.36
CA ALA A 404 -44.78 -4.69 24.10
C ALA A 404 -43.89 -4.84 25.35
N LEU A 405 -42.61 -4.45 25.26
CA LEU A 405 -41.68 -4.48 26.38
C LEU A 405 -42.05 -3.42 27.44
N LEU A 406 -42.45 -2.21 27.01
CA LEU A 406 -43.01 -1.18 27.88
C LEU A 406 -44.32 -1.61 28.54
N LEU A 407 -45.21 -2.28 27.79
CA LEU A 407 -46.49 -2.76 28.31
C LEU A 407 -46.29 -3.89 29.33
N ALA A 408 -45.38 -4.84 29.07
CA ALA A 408 -45.03 -5.90 29.99
C ALA A 408 -44.37 -5.36 31.29
N ALA A 409 -43.49 -4.37 31.16
CA ALA A 409 -42.88 -3.67 32.30
C ALA A 409 -43.94 -2.88 33.10
N ALA A 410 -44.86 -2.17 32.44
CA ALA A 410 -45.96 -1.45 33.08
C ALA A 410 -46.93 -2.41 33.79
N LEU A 411 -47.18 -3.59 33.23
CA LEU A 411 -48.06 -4.61 33.82
C LEU A 411 -47.42 -5.27 35.05
N ALA A 412 -46.10 -5.51 35.02
CA ALA A 412 -45.31 -5.94 36.18
C ALA A 412 -45.28 -4.87 37.29
N LEU A 413 -45.07 -3.59 36.93
CA LEU A 413 -45.09 -2.46 37.86
C LEU A 413 -46.48 -2.24 38.47
N ALA A 414 -47.55 -2.30 37.68
CA ALA A 414 -48.92 -2.16 38.15
C ALA A 414 -49.34 -3.32 39.07
N GLY A 415 -48.93 -4.56 38.74
CA GLY A 415 -49.12 -5.72 39.59
C GLY A 415 -48.33 -5.61 40.90
N GLY A 416 -47.08 -5.14 40.85
CA GLY A 416 -46.23 -4.91 42.02
C GLY A 416 -46.78 -3.81 42.94
N LEU A 417 -47.20 -2.67 42.38
CA LEU A 417 -47.87 -1.59 43.12
C LEU A 417 -49.22 -2.04 43.69
N GLY A 418 -49.96 -2.87 42.97
CA GLY A 418 -51.20 -3.49 43.44
C GLY A 418 -50.98 -4.45 44.61
N LEU A 419 -49.93 -5.27 44.57
CA LEU A 419 -49.52 -6.13 45.69
C LEU A 419 -49.06 -5.30 46.89
N LEU A 420 -48.32 -4.21 46.67
CA LEU A 420 -47.91 -3.28 47.72
C LEU A 420 -49.13 -2.64 48.41
N ARG A 421 -50.11 -2.15 47.63
CA ARG A 421 -51.39 -1.63 48.13
C ARG A 421 -52.23 -2.69 48.84
N LEU A 422 -52.29 -3.92 48.31
CA LEU A 422 -53.01 -5.04 48.93
C LEU A 422 -52.35 -5.46 50.25
N TYR A 423 -51.01 -5.46 50.32
CA TYR A 423 -50.26 -5.77 51.54
C TYR A 423 -50.50 -4.73 52.63
N VAL A 424 -50.46 -3.44 52.28
CA VAL A 424 -50.77 -2.32 53.18
C VAL A 424 -52.26 -2.34 53.61
N PHE A 425 -53.19 -2.75 52.75
CA PHE A 425 -54.60 -2.88 53.09
C PHE A 425 -54.92 -4.14 53.93
N ASN A 426 -54.19 -5.24 53.72
CA ASN A 426 -54.35 -6.50 54.46
C ASN A 426 -53.74 -6.40 55.89
N GLN A 427 -52.70 -5.57 56.07
CA GLN A 427 -52.24 -5.16 57.41
C GLN A 427 -53.24 -4.26 58.15
N ALA A 428 -54.01 -3.43 57.42
CA ALA A 428 -55.05 -2.60 58.03
C ALA A 428 -56.29 -3.39 58.48
N LEU A 429 -56.58 -4.58 57.90
CA LEU A 429 -57.66 -5.47 58.37
C LEU A 429 -57.24 -6.39 59.52
N ARG A 430 -55.98 -6.84 59.59
CA ARG A 430 -55.48 -7.64 60.73
C ARG A 430 -55.32 -6.83 62.02
N ALA A 431 -55.35 -5.51 61.94
CA ALA A 431 -55.38 -4.63 63.11
C ALA A 431 -56.76 -4.58 63.82
N ARG A 432 -57.83 -5.15 63.24
CA ARG A 432 -59.17 -5.23 63.87
C ARG A 432 -59.57 -6.62 64.38
N GLN A 433 -58.77 -7.66 64.14
CA GLN A 433 -58.98 -9.01 64.69
C GLN A 433 -58.06 -9.33 65.88
N ALA A 434 -57.28 -8.36 66.35
CA ALA A 434 -56.51 -8.45 67.58
C ALA A 434 -57.32 -8.02 68.83
N GLU A 435 -58.65 -7.86 68.73
CA GLU A 435 -59.53 -7.56 69.87
C GLU A 435 -60.35 -8.77 70.38
N GLU A 436 -60.43 -9.90 69.66
CA GLU A 436 -61.22 -11.07 70.11
C GLU A 436 -60.43 -12.16 70.87
N LEU A 437 -59.10 -12.07 70.89
CA LEU A 437 -58.29 -12.84 71.84
C LEU A 437 -58.05 -12.09 73.17
N ALA A 438 -58.73 -10.95 73.37
CA ALA A 438 -58.68 -10.17 74.61
C ALA A 438 -59.39 -10.87 75.79
N ASN A 439 -60.26 -11.86 75.54
CA ASN A 439 -61.09 -12.49 76.58
C ASN A 439 -60.56 -13.83 77.13
N LYS A 440 -59.28 -14.17 76.90
CA LYS A 440 -58.58 -15.26 77.62
C LYS A 440 -57.31 -14.80 78.34
N ALA A 441 -57.23 -13.51 78.65
CA ALA A 441 -56.13 -12.91 79.40
C ALA A 441 -56.56 -12.46 80.81
N GLU A 442 -57.52 -13.15 81.44
CA GLU A 442 -57.99 -12.83 82.80
C GLU A 442 -57.65 -13.93 83.83
N ALA A 443 -56.56 -14.69 83.61
CA ALA A 443 -56.04 -15.66 84.57
C ALA A 443 -54.53 -15.55 84.86
N GLN A 444 -53.82 -14.58 84.27
CA GLN A 444 -52.38 -14.35 84.52
C GLN A 444 -52.03 -12.90 84.90
N GLU A 445 -52.98 -12.17 85.50
CA GLU A 445 -52.82 -10.74 85.82
C GLU A 445 -51.99 -10.44 87.09
N ARG A 446 -51.30 -11.42 87.69
CA ARG A 446 -50.44 -11.17 88.87
C ARG A 446 -48.95 -11.39 88.65
N ASP A 447 -48.54 -12.06 87.56
CA ASP A 447 -47.12 -12.25 87.24
C ASP A 447 -46.61 -11.27 86.15
N ALA A 448 -47.48 -10.73 85.30
CA ALA A 448 -47.11 -9.81 84.21
C ALA A 448 -46.71 -8.38 84.65
N LYS A 449 -47.12 -7.93 85.84
CA LYS A 449 -46.82 -6.57 86.34
C LYS A 449 -45.35 -6.37 86.75
N ARG A 450 -44.58 -7.42 87.03
CA ARG A 450 -43.13 -7.29 87.32
C ARG A 450 -42.23 -7.36 86.07
N VAL A 451 -42.68 -8.06 85.03
CA VAL A 451 -41.95 -8.23 83.77
C VAL A 451 -42.18 -7.04 82.83
N ASN A 452 -43.37 -6.41 82.84
CA ASN A 452 -43.68 -5.27 81.98
C ASN A 452 -42.92 -3.98 82.38
N ASP A 453 -42.82 -3.67 83.69
CA ASP A 453 -42.05 -2.49 84.16
C ASP A 453 -40.55 -2.64 83.87
N ALA A 454 -40.01 -3.87 83.97
CA ALA A 454 -38.63 -4.18 83.60
C ALA A 454 -38.41 -4.09 82.07
N ASN A 455 -39.35 -4.61 81.26
CA ASN A 455 -39.28 -4.50 79.79
C ASN A 455 -39.44 -3.06 79.30
N GLN A 456 -40.29 -2.23 79.92
CA GLN A 456 -40.43 -0.82 79.57
C GLN A 456 -39.16 -0.04 79.90
N ALA A 457 -38.53 -0.30 81.05
CA ALA A 457 -37.24 0.29 81.38
C ALA A 457 -36.13 -0.17 80.42
N ALA A 458 -36.11 -1.45 80.02
CA ALA A 458 -35.14 -2.00 79.08
C ALA A 458 -35.30 -1.45 77.66
N ILE A 459 -36.54 -1.30 77.17
CA ILE A 459 -36.86 -0.68 75.88
C ILE A 459 -36.49 0.80 75.87
N LEU A 460 -36.77 1.56 76.95
CA LEU A 460 -36.40 2.97 77.03
C LEU A 460 -34.88 3.18 77.07
N ARG A 461 -34.12 2.28 77.71
CA ARG A 461 -32.65 2.28 77.64
C ARG A 461 -32.16 2.01 76.23
N LEU A 462 -32.65 0.94 75.59
CA LEU A 462 -32.30 0.61 74.21
C LEU A 462 -32.66 1.76 73.27
N MET A 463 -33.83 2.38 73.39
CA MET A 463 -34.20 3.54 72.56
C MET A 463 -33.26 4.73 72.75
N ASN A 464 -32.83 5.03 73.98
CA ASN A 464 -31.85 6.09 74.24
C ASN A 464 -30.46 5.73 73.68
N GLU A 465 -30.03 4.47 73.81
CA GLU A 465 -28.75 3.99 73.27
C GLU A 465 -28.75 3.93 71.72
N LEU A 466 -29.91 3.70 71.10
CA LEU A 466 -30.07 3.71 69.64
C LEU A 466 -30.26 5.11 69.06
N GLN A 467 -30.62 6.10 69.88
CA GLN A 467 -30.78 7.48 69.42
C GLN A 467 -29.46 8.06 68.90
N THR A 468 -28.34 7.81 69.59
CA THR A 468 -27.01 8.25 69.17
C THR A 468 -26.53 7.54 67.90
N VAL A 469 -26.86 6.26 67.74
CA VAL A 469 -26.62 5.49 66.50
C VAL A 469 -27.43 6.08 65.33
N ALA A 470 -28.71 6.42 65.57
CA ALA A 470 -29.58 7.04 64.57
C ALA A 470 -29.14 8.46 64.17
N GLU A 471 -28.42 9.17 65.05
CA GLU A 471 -27.81 10.47 64.76
C GLU A 471 -26.53 10.36 63.92
N GLY A 472 -26.02 9.14 63.69
CA GLY A 472 -24.85 8.84 62.87
C GLY A 472 -23.57 8.54 63.67
N ASP A 473 -23.64 8.52 65.00
CA ASP A 473 -22.49 8.14 65.83
C ASP A 473 -22.42 6.61 65.94
N LEU A 474 -21.78 5.99 64.95
CA LEU A 474 -21.65 4.55 64.92
C LEU A 474 -20.65 4.05 65.96
N THR A 475 -19.93 4.88 66.72
CA THR A 475 -18.95 4.44 67.73
C THR A 475 -19.59 3.81 68.97
N HIS A 476 -20.88 4.08 69.20
CA HIS A 476 -21.65 3.56 70.31
C HIS A 476 -22.23 2.16 70.00
N GLN A 477 -22.28 1.32 71.02
CA GLN A 477 -22.91 0.00 70.97
C GLN A 477 -24.05 -0.04 72.00
N ALA A 478 -25.15 -0.70 71.66
CA ALA A 478 -26.23 -0.98 72.59
C ALA A 478 -25.78 -2.03 73.61
N THR A 479 -26.12 -1.84 74.87
CA THR A 479 -25.75 -2.75 75.97
C THR A 479 -26.52 -4.06 75.81
N VAL A 480 -25.82 -5.19 75.63
CA VAL A 480 -26.45 -6.51 75.52
C VAL A 480 -26.74 -7.06 76.92
N THR A 481 -28.02 -7.18 77.25
CA THR A 481 -28.55 -7.67 78.53
C THR A 481 -29.22 -9.04 78.37
N GLU A 482 -29.37 -9.83 79.43
CA GLU A 482 -30.08 -11.14 79.38
C GLU A 482 -31.61 -11.03 79.25
N ASP A 483 -32.14 -9.81 79.12
CA ASP A 483 -33.56 -9.54 78.99
C ASP A 483 -34.04 -9.62 77.52
N ILE A 484 -35.34 -9.43 77.30
CA ILE A 484 -35.99 -9.56 75.98
C ILE A 484 -35.39 -8.60 74.94
N THR A 485 -34.80 -7.48 75.36
CA THR A 485 -34.15 -6.51 74.48
C THR A 485 -32.72 -6.89 74.10
N GLY A 486 -32.07 -7.82 74.79
CA GLY A 486 -30.70 -8.25 74.52
C GLY A 486 -30.47 -8.78 73.09
N ALA A 487 -31.37 -9.63 72.59
CA ALA A 487 -31.29 -10.15 71.23
C ALA A 487 -31.48 -9.06 70.16
N ILE A 488 -32.23 -8.00 70.48
CA ILE A 488 -32.42 -6.83 69.62
C ILE A 488 -31.15 -5.96 69.65
N ALA A 489 -30.60 -5.71 70.84
CA ALA A 489 -29.35 -4.97 71.02
C ALA A 489 -28.19 -5.64 70.25
N ASP A 490 -28.09 -6.97 70.31
CA ASP A 490 -27.09 -7.75 69.57
C ASP A 490 -27.27 -7.66 68.04
N SER A 491 -28.51 -7.81 67.55
CA SER A 491 -28.83 -7.65 66.12
C SER A 491 -28.55 -6.23 65.60
N VAL A 492 -28.80 -5.21 66.43
CA VAL A 492 -28.49 -3.82 66.08
C VAL A 492 -26.99 -3.57 66.13
N ASN A 493 -26.26 -4.09 67.12
CA ASN A 493 -24.80 -4.00 67.16
C ASN A 493 -24.16 -4.66 65.93
N TYR A 494 -24.65 -5.83 65.51
CA TYR A 494 -24.23 -6.46 64.26
C TYR A 494 -24.50 -5.56 63.05
N THR A 495 -25.68 -4.95 62.97
CA THR A 495 -26.03 -4.00 61.90
C THR A 495 -25.13 -2.75 61.92
N VAL A 496 -24.81 -2.21 63.10
CA VAL A 496 -23.90 -1.07 63.28
C VAL A 496 -22.48 -1.43 62.83
N GLU A 497 -22.01 -2.64 63.12
CA GLU A 497 -20.68 -3.11 62.69
C GLU A 497 -20.59 -3.31 61.16
N GLU A 498 -21.63 -3.87 60.54
CA GLU A 498 -21.74 -3.94 59.08
C GLU A 498 -21.83 -2.53 58.45
N LEU A 499 -22.57 -1.60 59.06
CA LEU A 499 -22.63 -0.21 58.62
C LEU A 499 -21.29 0.52 58.76
N ARG A 500 -20.53 0.29 59.86
CA ARG A 500 -19.17 0.81 60.02
C ARG A 500 -18.25 0.30 58.91
N THR A 501 -18.31 -0.99 58.63
CA THR A 501 -17.51 -1.61 57.57
C THR A 501 -17.85 -1.02 56.20
N LEU A 502 -19.15 -0.84 55.90
CA LEU A 502 -19.60 -0.19 54.67
C LEU A 502 -19.15 1.27 54.58
N VAL A 503 -19.31 2.06 55.65
CA VAL A 503 -18.88 3.46 55.71
C VAL A 503 -17.36 3.57 55.48
N ALA A 504 -16.56 2.71 56.12
CA ALA A 504 -15.11 2.66 55.92
C ALA A 504 -14.74 2.26 54.48
N GLN A 505 -15.44 1.29 53.88
CA GLN A 505 -15.24 0.93 52.48
C GLN A 505 -15.58 2.07 51.52
N VAL A 506 -16.65 2.83 51.80
CA VAL A 506 -17.04 4.00 51.00
C VAL A 506 -16.02 5.13 51.14
N GLN A 507 -15.54 5.44 52.36
CA GLN A 507 -14.49 6.44 52.56
C GLN A 507 -13.20 6.09 51.79
N ASN A 508 -12.79 4.82 51.84
CA ASN A 508 -11.63 4.33 51.08
C ASN A 508 -11.85 4.41 49.56
N ALA A 509 -13.06 4.07 49.08
CA ALA A 509 -13.40 4.19 47.66
C ALA A 509 -13.38 5.65 47.20
N VAL A 510 -13.91 6.57 48.00
CA VAL A 510 -13.89 8.02 47.73
C VAL A 510 -12.45 8.55 47.69
N ALA A 511 -11.59 8.17 48.64
CA ALA A 511 -10.18 8.57 48.63
C ALA A 511 -9.46 8.12 47.34
N ARG A 512 -9.67 6.85 46.93
CA ARG A 512 -9.12 6.33 45.67
C ARG A 512 -9.65 7.06 44.44
N VAL A 513 -10.94 7.42 44.42
CA VAL A 513 -11.52 8.21 43.33
C VAL A 513 -10.86 9.59 43.26
N THR A 514 -10.71 10.28 44.39
CA THR A 514 -10.04 11.59 44.47
C THR A 514 -8.61 11.51 43.94
N ASP A 515 -7.79 10.56 44.42
CA ASP A 515 -6.42 10.38 43.95
C ASP A 515 -6.35 10.12 42.45
N THR A 516 -7.22 9.24 41.95
CA THR A 516 -7.31 8.92 40.51
C THR A 516 -7.73 10.16 39.71
N THR A 517 -8.69 10.95 40.18
CA THR A 517 -9.12 12.18 39.49
C THR A 517 -8.00 13.21 39.40
N THR A 518 -7.23 13.43 40.47
CA THR A 518 -6.08 14.34 40.45
C THR A 518 -5.00 13.87 39.48
N GLN A 519 -4.75 12.56 39.41
CA GLN A 519 -3.79 12.01 38.46
C GLN A 519 -4.26 12.21 37.01
N VAL A 520 -5.54 11.92 36.71
CA VAL A 520 -6.10 12.12 35.37
C VAL A 520 -6.13 13.60 34.98
N GLU A 521 -6.38 14.52 35.92
CA GLU A 521 -6.31 15.97 35.69
C GLU A 521 -4.91 16.43 35.30
N ALA A 522 -3.89 15.97 36.03
CA ALA A 522 -2.49 16.26 35.71
C ALA A 522 -2.11 15.75 34.31
N THR A 523 -2.41 14.49 34.00
CA THR A 523 -2.16 13.91 32.67
C THR A 523 -2.94 14.62 31.57
N SER A 524 -4.18 15.05 31.83
CA SER A 524 -4.98 15.81 30.85
C SER A 524 -4.34 17.19 30.56
N THR A 525 -3.79 17.84 31.58
CA THR A 525 -3.10 19.13 31.42
C THR A 525 -1.82 18.98 30.61
N GLU A 526 -1.01 17.96 30.89
CA GLU A 526 0.18 17.63 30.11
C GLU A 526 -0.16 17.31 28.65
N LEU A 527 -1.22 16.51 28.42
CA LEU A 527 -1.65 16.13 27.09
C LEU A 527 -2.20 17.32 26.28
N LEU A 528 -2.87 18.28 26.93
CA LEU A 528 -3.28 19.53 26.29
C LEU A 528 -2.07 20.39 25.88
N ALA A 529 -1.06 20.50 26.74
CA ALA A 529 0.17 21.23 26.42
C ALA A 529 0.92 20.57 25.25
N ALA A 530 1.07 19.23 25.28
CA ALA A 530 1.69 18.46 24.21
C ALA A 530 0.93 18.60 22.89
N SER A 531 -0.42 18.52 22.92
CA SER A 531 -1.25 18.70 21.72
C SER A 531 -1.08 20.11 21.13
N SER A 532 -0.96 21.14 21.97
CA SER A 532 -0.74 22.52 21.51
C SER A 532 0.62 22.70 20.84
N GLU A 533 1.69 22.10 21.39
CA GLU A 533 3.01 22.16 20.73
C GLU A 533 2.98 21.38 19.41
N GLN A 534 2.37 20.19 19.42
CA GLN A 534 2.24 19.37 18.21
C GLN A 534 1.49 20.12 17.09
N LEU A 535 0.42 20.86 17.41
CA LEU A 535 -0.27 21.72 16.42
C LEU A 535 0.67 22.77 15.81
N ARG A 536 1.57 23.36 16.61
CA ARG A 536 2.55 24.34 16.13
C ARG A 536 3.54 23.71 15.16
N GLU A 537 4.08 22.55 15.49
CA GLU A 537 5.00 21.79 14.64
C GLU A 537 4.34 21.33 13.35
N ILE A 538 3.07 20.89 13.40
CA ILE A 538 2.28 20.51 12.22
C ILE A 538 2.14 21.69 11.25
N LEU A 539 1.85 22.90 11.76
CA LEU A 539 1.72 24.10 10.94
C LEU A 539 3.05 24.48 10.26
N GLU A 540 4.15 24.46 11.00
CA GLU A 540 5.49 24.74 10.46
C GLU A 540 5.91 23.71 9.40
N THR A 541 5.61 22.43 9.66
CA THR A 541 5.85 21.34 8.70
C THR A 541 5.00 21.54 7.44
N GLY A 542 3.72 21.89 7.59
CA GLY A 542 2.82 22.15 6.48
C GLY A 542 3.31 23.30 5.58
N GLU A 543 3.76 24.40 6.17
CA GLU A 543 4.34 25.52 5.41
C GLU A 543 5.61 25.08 4.65
N SER A 544 6.48 24.31 5.30
CA SER A 544 7.70 23.79 4.69
C SER A 544 7.42 22.88 3.49
N VAL A 545 6.41 22.03 3.59
CA VAL A 545 5.99 21.13 2.51
C VAL A 545 5.40 21.91 1.32
N LEU A 546 4.58 22.94 1.58
CA LEU A 546 4.06 23.81 0.52
C LEU A 546 5.19 24.56 -0.21
N LYS A 547 6.17 25.07 0.54
CA LYS A 547 7.35 25.74 -0.02
C LYS A 547 8.21 24.77 -0.84
N MET A 548 8.33 23.53 -0.39
CA MET A 548 9.00 22.45 -1.13
C MET A 548 8.29 22.16 -2.46
N ALA A 549 6.97 21.98 -2.45
CA ALA A 549 6.18 21.78 -3.67
C ALA A 549 6.37 22.92 -4.68
N SER A 550 6.39 24.17 -4.22
CA SER A 550 6.67 25.34 -5.07
C SER A 550 8.06 25.27 -5.71
N ARG A 551 9.10 24.95 -4.93
CA ARG A 551 10.48 24.83 -5.45
C ARG A 551 10.63 23.70 -6.45
N ILE A 552 9.94 22.58 -6.24
CA ILE A 552 9.95 21.46 -7.17
C ILE A 552 9.33 21.86 -8.51
N ASN A 553 8.25 22.66 -8.48
CA ASN A 553 7.66 23.21 -9.71
C ASN A 553 8.63 24.15 -10.44
N GLU A 554 9.38 24.99 -9.71
CA GLU A 554 10.43 25.83 -10.29
C GLU A 554 11.54 24.99 -10.94
N VAL A 555 12.00 23.91 -10.28
CA VAL A 555 12.99 22.97 -10.82
C VAL A 555 12.46 22.31 -12.10
N SER A 556 11.19 21.88 -12.13
CA SER A 556 10.58 21.31 -13.33
C SER A 556 10.53 22.32 -14.49
N ALA A 557 10.19 23.57 -14.22
CA ALA A 557 10.17 24.63 -15.24
C ALA A 557 11.58 24.93 -15.77
N GLN A 558 12.58 25.00 -14.88
CA GLN A 558 13.98 25.23 -15.24
C GLN A 558 14.57 24.06 -16.03
N ALA A 559 14.19 22.82 -15.70
CA ALA A 559 14.51 21.65 -16.50
C ALA A 559 13.95 21.79 -17.92
N GLN A 560 12.67 22.12 -18.08
CA GLN A 560 12.06 22.32 -19.41
C GLN A 560 12.78 23.41 -20.23
N GLN A 561 13.15 24.52 -19.60
CA GLN A 561 13.93 25.57 -20.26
C GLN A 561 15.31 25.07 -20.70
N THR A 562 15.98 24.26 -19.86
CA THR A 562 17.28 23.66 -20.20
C THR A 562 17.14 22.67 -21.37
N ALA A 563 16.03 21.92 -21.45
CA ALA A 563 15.74 21.01 -22.56
C ALA A 563 15.63 21.78 -23.88
N GLN A 564 14.99 22.96 -23.85
CA GLN A 564 14.86 23.82 -25.02
C GLN A 564 16.23 24.33 -25.48
N VAL A 565 17.08 24.77 -24.55
CA VAL A 565 18.46 25.19 -24.86
C VAL A 565 19.28 24.02 -25.44
N ALA A 566 19.15 22.82 -24.88
CA ALA A 566 19.82 21.63 -25.41
C ALA A 566 19.38 21.32 -26.86
N ARG A 567 18.08 21.37 -27.15
CA ARG A 567 17.55 21.19 -28.52
C ARG A 567 18.07 22.25 -29.48
N GLN A 568 18.22 23.50 -29.03
CA GLN A 568 18.81 24.56 -29.84
C GLN A 568 20.30 24.30 -30.11
N SER A 569 21.07 23.90 -29.10
CA SER A 569 22.49 23.51 -29.27
C SER A 569 22.65 22.35 -30.25
N LEU A 570 21.74 21.37 -30.22
CA LEU A 570 21.73 20.25 -31.18
C LEU A 570 21.57 20.74 -32.62
N ALA A 571 20.60 21.63 -32.87
CA ALA A 571 20.36 22.20 -34.19
C ALA A 571 21.55 23.02 -34.71
N VAL A 572 22.20 23.78 -33.82
CA VAL A 572 23.42 24.54 -34.16
C VAL A 572 24.58 23.60 -34.49
N SER A 573 24.79 22.53 -33.71
CA SER A 573 25.83 21.53 -33.99
C SER A 573 25.58 20.76 -35.28
N GLU A 574 24.35 20.40 -35.60
CA GLU A 574 24.01 19.78 -36.89
C GLU A 574 24.33 20.72 -38.06
N THR A 575 23.99 22.01 -37.92
CA THR A 575 24.29 23.03 -38.94
C THR A 575 25.80 23.20 -39.10
N GLY A 576 26.55 23.27 -37.99
CA GLY A 576 28.01 23.31 -38.01
C GLY A 576 28.62 22.08 -38.67
N ARG A 577 28.09 20.88 -38.40
CA ARG A 577 28.58 19.63 -38.98
C ARG A 577 28.38 19.59 -40.50
N ARG A 578 27.24 20.10 -40.99
CA ARG A 578 27.00 20.26 -42.44
C ARG A 578 28.00 21.24 -43.06
N ALA A 579 28.20 22.41 -42.46
CA ALA A 579 29.16 23.40 -42.96
C ALA A 579 30.60 22.85 -43.02
N VAL A 580 31.01 22.05 -42.03
CA VAL A 580 32.31 21.36 -42.05
C VAL A 580 32.37 20.30 -43.15
N SER A 581 31.31 19.51 -43.34
CA SER A 581 31.22 18.53 -44.44
C SER A 581 31.38 19.21 -45.81
N ASP A 582 30.64 20.30 -46.05
CA ASP A 582 30.71 21.07 -47.29
C ASP A 582 32.13 21.63 -47.50
N THR A 583 32.80 22.03 -46.42
CA THR A 583 34.19 22.50 -46.45
C THR A 583 35.15 21.37 -46.85
N ILE A 584 34.99 20.16 -46.30
CA ILE A 584 35.81 18.99 -46.65
C ILE A 584 35.63 18.62 -48.12
N ASP A 585 34.39 18.62 -48.61
CA ASP A 585 34.09 18.37 -50.03
C ASP A 585 34.72 19.43 -50.93
N GLY A 586 34.63 20.71 -50.56
CA GLY A 586 35.32 21.80 -51.24
C GLY A 586 36.85 21.64 -51.26
N MET A 587 37.45 21.18 -50.17
CA MET A 587 38.90 20.88 -50.11
C MET A 587 39.29 19.71 -51.01
N ASN A 588 38.47 18.67 -51.09
CA ASN A 588 38.71 17.54 -52.00
C ASN A 588 38.68 17.98 -53.47
N GLN A 589 37.71 18.82 -53.83
CA GLN A 589 37.58 19.36 -55.18
C GLN A 589 38.72 20.33 -55.51
N LEU A 590 39.14 21.16 -54.54
CA LEU A 590 40.31 22.02 -54.68
C LEU A 590 41.59 21.21 -54.91
N ARG A 591 41.79 20.10 -54.19
CA ARG A 591 42.93 19.20 -54.38
C ARG A 591 42.96 18.64 -55.80
N GLU A 592 41.81 18.22 -56.34
CA GLU A 592 41.71 17.68 -57.70
C GLU A 592 42.05 18.73 -58.76
N ASN A 593 41.55 19.96 -58.60
CA ASN A 593 41.89 21.10 -59.46
C ASN A 593 43.40 21.45 -59.43
N ILE A 594 44.02 21.40 -58.24
CA ILE A 594 45.48 21.63 -58.10
C ILE A 594 46.26 20.54 -58.83
N GLN A 595 45.87 19.27 -58.69
CA GLN A 595 46.52 18.15 -59.39
C GLN A 595 46.38 18.25 -60.91
N GLU A 596 45.20 18.63 -61.40
CA GLU A 596 44.98 18.85 -62.83
C GLU A 596 45.85 20.00 -63.35
N THR A 597 45.93 21.10 -62.60
CA THR A 597 46.77 22.26 -62.93
C THR A 597 48.24 21.88 -62.94
N ALA A 598 48.72 21.14 -61.94
CA ALA A 598 50.09 20.62 -61.89
C ALA A 598 50.42 19.75 -63.12
N LYS A 599 49.49 18.89 -63.55
CA LYS A 599 49.65 18.07 -64.77
C LYS A 599 49.73 18.92 -66.04
N ARG A 600 48.95 20.01 -66.13
CA ARG A 600 49.02 20.96 -67.25
C ARG A 600 50.36 21.70 -67.29
N ILE A 601 50.85 22.17 -66.13
CA ILE A 601 52.14 22.86 -66.01
C ILE A 601 53.30 21.90 -66.31
N LYS A 602 53.24 20.64 -65.85
CA LYS A 602 54.27 19.65 -66.15
C LYS A 602 54.40 19.39 -67.66
N ARG A 603 53.27 19.24 -68.37
CA ARG A 603 53.27 19.14 -69.84
C ARG A 603 53.85 20.38 -70.52
N LEU A 604 53.58 21.58 -69.97
CA LEU A 604 54.20 22.81 -70.47
C LEU A 604 55.72 22.77 -70.30
N GLY A 605 56.20 22.32 -69.13
CA GLY A 605 57.64 22.12 -68.89
C GLY A 605 58.28 21.11 -69.86
N GLU A 606 57.59 19.99 -70.14
CA GLU A 606 58.01 19.00 -71.15
C GLU A 606 58.09 19.61 -72.55
N SER A 607 57.06 20.35 -72.99
CA SER A 607 57.09 21.06 -74.29
C SER A 607 58.17 22.15 -74.33
N SER A 608 58.43 22.86 -73.22
CA SER A 608 59.53 23.82 -73.15
C SER A 608 60.90 23.16 -73.20
N GLN A 609 61.04 21.92 -72.72
CA GLN A 609 62.26 21.13 -72.89
C GLN A 609 62.50 20.77 -74.35
N GLU A 610 61.47 20.27 -75.05
CA GLU A 610 61.52 19.97 -76.50
C GLU A 610 61.88 21.22 -77.32
N ILE A 611 61.29 22.38 -77.01
CA ILE A 611 61.64 23.65 -77.67
C ILE A 611 63.11 24.01 -77.39
N GLY A 612 63.59 23.77 -76.16
CA GLY A 612 64.98 23.99 -75.77
C GLY A 612 65.96 23.20 -76.65
N GLU A 613 65.70 21.90 -76.83
CA GLU A 613 66.50 21.02 -77.71
C GLU A 613 66.48 21.50 -79.17
N ILE A 614 65.32 21.94 -79.66
CA ILE A 614 65.19 22.51 -81.02
C ILE A 614 66.00 23.81 -81.14
N THR A 615 65.94 24.70 -80.14
CA THR A 615 66.73 25.94 -80.16
C THR A 615 68.23 25.70 -80.11
N GLU A 616 68.69 24.67 -79.39
CA GLU A 616 70.10 24.28 -79.36
C GLU A 616 70.55 23.78 -80.73
N LEU A 617 69.76 22.89 -81.34
CA LEU A 617 70.01 22.42 -82.72
C LEU A 617 70.03 23.56 -83.75
N ILE A 618 69.12 24.53 -83.65
CA ILE A 618 69.11 25.70 -84.54
C ILE A 618 70.38 26.53 -84.31
N SER A 619 70.81 26.71 -83.06
CA SER A 619 72.06 27.41 -82.74
C SER A 619 73.24 26.73 -83.43
N ASP A 620 73.36 25.41 -83.32
CA ASP A 620 74.40 24.61 -83.97
C ASP A 620 74.38 24.75 -85.50
N ILE A 621 73.19 24.74 -86.11
CA ILE A 621 73.01 24.94 -87.56
C ILE A 621 73.43 26.36 -87.96
N THR A 622 73.04 27.38 -87.20
CA THR A 622 73.43 28.78 -87.49
C THR A 622 74.93 28.98 -87.36
N GLU A 623 75.58 28.31 -86.40
CA GLU A 623 77.04 28.34 -86.23
C GLU A 623 77.76 27.61 -87.36
N GLN A 624 77.29 26.43 -87.78
CA GLN A 624 77.79 25.74 -88.98
C GLN A 624 77.59 26.59 -90.24
N THR A 625 76.44 27.25 -90.38
CA THR A 625 76.13 28.10 -91.54
C THR A 625 77.04 29.33 -91.57
N ASN A 626 77.33 29.92 -90.41
CA ASN A 626 78.29 31.02 -90.26
C ASN A 626 79.70 30.60 -90.71
N VAL A 627 80.16 29.41 -90.28
CA VAL A 627 81.46 28.84 -90.69
C VAL A 627 81.49 28.53 -92.19
N LEU A 628 80.42 27.95 -92.75
CA LEU A 628 80.30 27.66 -94.18
C LEU A 628 80.32 28.95 -95.03
N ALA A 629 79.59 29.97 -94.59
CA ALA A 629 79.52 31.28 -95.24
C ALA A 629 80.88 31.99 -95.20
N LEU A 630 81.58 31.93 -94.07
CA LEU A 630 82.94 32.46 -93.94
C LEU A 630 83.92 31.74 -94.88
N ASN A 631 83.88 30.40 -94.94
CA ASN A 631 84.70 29.62 -95.86
C ASN A 631 84.39 29.95 -97.34
N ALA A 632 83.12 30.16 -97.68
CA ALA A 632 82.70 30.58 -99.01
C ALA A 632 83.17 32.01 -99.35
N ALA A 633 83.11 32.94 -98.39
CA ALA A 633 83.62 34.30 -98.55
C ALA A 633 85.15 34.31 -98.76
N ILE A 634 85.90 33.49 -98.01
CA ILE A 634 87.34 33.30 -98.19
C ILE A 634 87.66 32.74 -99.60
N GLN A 635 86.94 31.71 -100.05
CA GLN A 635 87.14 31.16 -101.40
C GLN A 635 86.74 32.15 -102.50
N ALA A 636 85.66 32.91 -102.31
CA ALA A 636 85.23 33.94 -103.26
C ALA A 636 86.25 35.08 -103.37
N ALA A 637 86.85 35.50 -102.25
CA ALA A 637 87.96 36.45 -102.21
C ALA A 637 89.21 35.90 -102.92
N SER A 638 89.49 34.60 -102.78
CA SER A 638 90.59 33.90 -103.47
C SER A 638 90.41 33.81 -104.99
N ALA A 639 89.18 33.92 -105.51
CA ALA A 639 88.88 33.85 -106.95
C ALA A 639 88.98 35.22 -107.68
N GLY A 640 89.28 36.31 -106.97
CA GLY A 640 89.47 37.65 -107.56
C GLY A 640 88.19 38.24 -108.17
N GLU A 641 88.30 38.93 -109.32
CA GLU A 641 87.17 39.61 -110.00
C GLU A 641 86.01 38.66 -110.37
N ALA A 642 86.29 37.38 -110.65
CA ALA A 642 85.26 36.38 -110.98
C ALA A 642 84.42 35.95 -109.76
N GLY A 643 84.93 36.17 -108.53
CA GLY A 643 84.28 35.78 -107.27
C GLY A 643 83.46 36.87 -106.60
N ARG A 644 83.46 38.12 -107.11
CA ARG A 644 82.78 39.27 -106.45
C ARG A 644 81.30 39.03 -106.15
N GLY A 645 80.54 38.45 -107.09
CA GLY A 645 79.12 38.15 -106.89
C GLY A 645 78.88 37.10 -105.81
N PHE A 646 79.76 36.08 -105.73
CA PHE A 646 79.69 35.04 -104.70
C PHE A 646 80.13 35.56 -103.32
N SER A 647 81.10 36.46 -103.26
CA SER A 647 81.56 37.06 -102.00
C SER A 647 80.44 37.84 -101.31
N VAL A 648 79.68 38.65 -102.07
CA VAL A 648 78.56 39.42 -101.51
C VAL A 648 77.45 38.51 -100.97
N VAL A 649 77.14 37.41 -101.68
CA VAL A 649 76.16 36.42 -101.21
C VAL A 649 76.66 35.71 -99.96
N ALA A 650 77.93 35.32 -99.91
CA ALA A 650 78.52 34.67 -98.74
C ALA A 650 78.51 35.58 -97.49
N GLU A 651 78.82 36.86 -97.65
CA GLU A 651 78.81 37.86 -96.57
C GLU A 651 77.38 38.13 -96.06
N GLU A 652 76.37 38.14 -96.94
CA GLU A 652 74.96 38.26 -96.56
C GLU A 652 74.46 37.00 -95.84
N VAL A 653 74.87 35.80 -96.28
CA VAL A 653 74.56 34.54 -95.58
C VAL A 653 75.21 34.50 -94.20
N GLN A 654 76.46 34.96 -94.07
CA GLN A 654 77.16 35.07 -92.79
C GLN A 654 76.40 36.00 -91.84
N ARG A 655 76.03 37.19 -92.30
CA ARG A 655 75.27 38.17 -91.51
C ARG A 655 73.88 37.65 -91.12
N LEU A 656 73.23 36.88 -91.99
CA LEU A 656 71.95 36.24 -91.69
C LEU A 656 72.11 35.12 -90.66
N ALA A 657 73.20 34.36 -90.72
CA ALA A 657 73.54 33.32 -89.75
C ALA A 657 73.83 33.92 -88.36
N GLU A 658 74.61 35.00 -88.27
CA GLU A 658 74.85 35.73 -87.01
C GLU A 658 73.54 36.26 -86.40
N ARG A 659 72.70 36.94 -87.20
CA ARG A 659 71.38 37.42 -86.75
C ARG A 659 70.47 36.29 -86.28
N SER A 660 70.49 35.15 -86.98
CA SER A 660 69.69 33.98 -86.60
C SER A 660 70.22 33.33 -85.33
N GLY A 661 71.54 33.27 -85.15
CA GLY A 661 72.18 32.76 -83.93
C GLY A 661 71.90 33.65 -82.71
N ASP A 662 71.94 34.98 -82.86
CA ASP A 662 71.60 35.91 -81.78
C ASP A 662 70.11 35.80 -81.39
N ALA A 663 69.21 35.72 -82.37
CA ALA A 663 67.78 35.50 -82.12
C ALA A 663 67.54 34.15 -81.42
N THR A 664 68.24 33.10 -81.85
CA THR A 664 68.14 31.76 -81.24
C THR A 664 68.62 31.77 -79.79
N ARG A 665 69.71 32.49 -79.47
CA ARG A 665 70.18 32.68 -78.08
C ARG A 665 69.17 33.42 -77.21
N GLN A 666 68.47 34.43 -77.76
CA GLN A 666 67.37 35.10 -77.04
C GLN A 666 66.19 34.16 -76.77
N ILE A 667 65.80 33.34 -77.75
CA ILE A 667 64.74 32.34 -77.57
C ILE A 667 65.18 31.30 -76.52
N ALA A 668 66.42 30.81 -76.57
CA ALA A 668 66.94 29.86 -75.59
C ALA A 668 66.91 30.43 -74.15
N ALA A 669 67.24 31.73 -73.99
CA ALA A 669 67.11 32.40 -72.69
C ALA A 669 65.65 32.46 -72.20
N LEU A 670 64.71 32.81 -73.08
CA LEU A 670 63.28 32.82 -72.75
C LEU A 670 62.75 31.43 -72.39
N VAL A 671 63.13 30.40 -73.15
CA VAL A 671 62.76 29.01 -72.89
C VAL A 671 63.29 28.56 -71.54
N LYS A 672 64.54 28.92 -71.20
CA LYS A 672 65.13 28.60 -69.90
C LYS A 672 64.40 29.30 -68.75
N THR A 673 63.95 30.54 -68.92
CA THR A 673 63.07 31.21 -67.94
C THR A 673 61.75 30.47 -67.77
N ILE A 674 61.09 30.08 -68.88
CA ILE A 674 59.84 29.30 -68.82
C ILE A 674 60.05 27.96 -68.11
N GLN A 675 61.17 27.26 -68.36
CA GLN A 675 61.51 26.02 -67.67
C GLN A 675 61.63 26.23 -66.16
N THR A 676 62.38 27.24 -65.70
CA THR A 676 62.47 27.58 -64.27
C THR A 676 61.11 27.93 -63.68
N ASP A 677 60.34 28.81 -64.33
CA ASP A 677 59.03 29.25 -63.83
C ASP A 677 58.03 28.09 -63.74
N THR A 678 58.05 27.15 -64.71
CA THR A 678 57.20 25.96 -64.66
C THR A 678 57.62 25.02 -63.53
N GLN A 679 58.91 24.90 -63.24
CA GLN A 679 59.43 24.06 -62.16
C GLN A 679 59.06 24.62 -60.78
N ASP A 680 59.20 25.94 -60.60
CA ASP A 680 58.76 26.67 -59.41
C ASP A 680 57.25 26.57 -59.22
N ALA A 681 56.47 26.69 -60.30
CA ALA A 681 55.03 26.55 -60.25
C ALA A 681 54.59 25.13 -59.85
N VAL A 682 55.28 24.07 -60.31
CA VAL A 682 55.02 22.70 -59.86
C VAL A 682 55.31 22.54 -58.36
N ALA A 683 56.45 23.07 -57.88
CA ALA A 683 56.78 23.03 -56.45
C ALA A 683 55.74 23.75 -55.59
N ALA A 684 55.25 24.93 -56.03
CA ALA A 684 54.18 25.66 -55.35
C ALA A 684 52.84 24.89 -55.33
N MET A 685 52.54 24.14 -56.40
CA MET A 685 51.35 23.26 -56.46
C MET A 685 51.45 22.06 -55.52
N GLU A 686 52.64 21.46 -55.37
CA GLU A 686 52.89 20.39 -54.39
C GLU A 686 52.72 20.89 -52.96
N GLN A 687 53.27 22.06 -52.63
CA GLN A 687 53.10 22.70 -51.32
C GLN A 687 51.62 23.03 -51.05
N SER A 688 50.90 23.56 -52.05
CA SER A 688 49.46 23.83 -51.94
C SER A 688 48.66 22.55 -51.71
N THR A 689 49.04 21.45 -52.36
CA THR A 689 48.41 20.13 -52.14
C THR A 689 48.59 19.67 -50.70
N GLN A 690 49.79 19.80 -50.12
CA GLN A 690 50.01 19.50 -48.71
C GLN A 690 49.16 20.39 -47.78
N GLY A 691 49.07 21.69 -48.08
CA GLY A 691 48.25 22.63 -47.31
C GLY A 691 46.77 22.26 -47.31
N VAL A 692 46.21 21.89 -48.46
CA VAL A 692 44.82 21.44 -48.59
C VAL A 692 44.58 20.13 -47.82
N VAL A 693 45.50 19.17 -47.89
CA VAL A 693 45.38 17.91 -47.12
C VAL A 693 45.39 18.17 -45.61
N GLN A 694 46.26 19.08 -45.14
CA GLN A 694 46.31 19.44 -43.73
C GLN A 694 45.02 20.15 -43.27
N ASN A 695 44.48 21.07 -44.08
CA ASN A 695 43.22 21.75 -43.79
C ASN A 695 42.02 20.79 -43.81
N ALA A 696 42.01 19.81 -44.71
CA ALA A 696 40.99 18.77 -44.73
C ALA A 696 41.02 17.94 -43.43
N LYS A 697 42.20 17.54 -42.95
CA LYS A 697 42.35 16.85 -41.66
C LYS A 697 41.87 17.69 -40.47
N LEU A 698 42.19 19.00 -40.45
CA LEU A 698 41.75 19.89 -39.38
C LEU A 698 40.21 20.05 -39.38
N SER A 699 39.62 20.15 -40.56
CA SER A 699 38.17 20.24 -40.75
C SER A 699 37.48 18.94 -40.30
N ASP A 700 38.04 17.78 -40.66
CA ASP A 700 37.54 16.47 -40.21
C ASP A 700 37.56 16.34 -38.68
N ALA A 701 38.64 16.77 -38.03
CA ALA A 701 38.73 16.81 -36.57
C ALA A 701 37.66 17.72 -35.94
N ALA A 702 37.40 18.90 -36.53
CA ALA A 702 36.31 19.79 -36.10
C ALA A 702 34.93 19.13 -36.30
N GLY A 703 34.75 18.39 -37.39
CA GLY A 703 33.53 17.61 -37.67
C GLY A 703 33.28 16.52 -36.63
N SER A 704 34.33 15.80 -36.22
CA SER A 704 34.27 14.82 -35.15
C SER A 704 33.88 15.46 -33.80
N ALA A 705 34.49 16.59 -33.44
CA ALA A 705 34.16 17.30 -32.20
C ALA A 705 32.69 17.77 -32.16
N LEU A 706 32.15 18.23 -33.30
CA LEU A 706 30.72 18.56 -33.41
C LEU A 706 29.81 17.32 -33.27
N GLY A 707 30.27 16.16 -33.75
CA GLY A 707 29.58 14.88 -33.52
C GLY A 707 29.57 14.45 -32.05
N ASP A 708 30.65 14.75 -31.31
CA ASP A 708 30.68 14.53 -29.86
C ASP A 708 29.73 15.47 -29.11
N ILE A 709 29.66 16.74 -29.52
CA ILE A 709 28.70 17.70 -28.98
C ILE A 709 27.26 17.23 -29.23
N ASP A 710 26.93 16.73 -30.43
CA ASP A 710 25.61 16.15 -30.73
C ASP A 710 25.24 15.03 -29.74
N ARG A 711 26.14 14.05 -29.56
CA ARG A 711 25.93 12.92 -28.61
C ARG A 711 25.71 13.40 -27.18
N VAL A 712 26.58 14.27 -26.67
CA VAL A 712 26.47 14.80 -25.30
C VAL A 712 25.19 15.60 -25.13
N THR A 713 24.78 16.38 -26.13
CA THR A 713 23.57 17.21 -26.07
C THR A 713 22.28 16.37 -26.11
N ARG A 714 22.27 15.26 -26.87
CA ARG A 714 21.16 14.29 -26.82
C ARG A 714 21.04 13.66 -25.45
N ARG A 715 22.16 13.24 -24.87
CA ARG A 715 22.18 12.67 -23.51
C ARG A 715 21.73 13.68 -22.46
N LEU A 716 22.14 14.94 -22.60
CA LEU A 716 21.67 16.03 -21.75
C LEU A 716 20.14 16.20 -21.84
N SER A 717 19.58 16.13 -23.05
CA SER A 717 18.13 16.23 -23.27
C SER A 717 17.36 15.10 -22.59
N GLU A 718 17.84 13.85 -22.68
CA GLU A 718 17.25 12.70 -21.99
C GLU A 718 17.26 12.86 -20.47
N LEU A 719 18.40 13.29 -19.90
CA LEU A 719 18.54 13.51 -18.45
C LEU A 719 17.59 14.61 -17.96
N ILE A 720 17.41 15.67 -18.74
CA ILE A 720 16.49 16.75 -18.40
C ILE A 720 15.03 16.30 -18.43
N GLU A 721 14.65 15.45 -19.40
CA GLU A 721 13.31 14.85 -19.44
C GLU A 721 13.06 13.95 -18.22
N GLN A 722 14.07 13.19 -17.78
CA GLN A 722 14.02 12.42 -16.53
C GLN A 722 13.85 13.33 -15.30
N ILE A 723 14.66 14.39 -15.16
CA ILE A 723 14.56 15.36 -14.05
C ILE A 723 13.17 15.99 -14.01
N SER A 724 12.61 16.41 -15.16
CA SER A 724 11.26 16.98 -15.22
C SER A 724 10.18 15.96 -14.84
N GLY A 725 10.38 14.68 -15.17
CA GLY A 725 9.49 13.60 -14.76
C GLY A 725 9.54 13.32 -13.26
N GLU A 726 10.75 13.30 -12.69
CA GLU A 726 10.97 13.11 -11.24
C GLU A 726 10.44 14.28 -10.43
N ALA A 727 10.73 15.51 -10.83
CA ALA A 727 10.19 16.71 -10.18
C ALA A 727 8.66 16.69 -10.15
N ARG A 728 7.99 16.30 -11.23
CA ARG A 728 6.52 16.17 -11.24
C ARG A 728 6.01 15.16 -10.21
N ARG A 729 6.65 13.98 -10.11
CA ARG A 729 6.30 12.96 -9.10
C ARG A 729 6.55 13.46 -7.68
N GLU A 730 7.64 14.20 -7.47
CA GLU A 730 7.99 14.74 -6.16
C GLU A 730 7.01 15.84 -5.73
N ALA A 731 6.54 16.68 -6.65
CA ALA A 731 5.50 17.67 -6.38
C ALA A 731 4.16 17.01 -6.03
N GLU A 732 3.79 15.93 -6.71
CA GLU A 732 2.61 15.13 -6.38
C GLU A 732 2.74 14.50 -4.99
N SER A 733 3.91 13.93 -4.67
CA SER A 733 4.19 13.40 -3.33
C SER A 733 4.13 14.47 -2.25
N ALA A 734 4.63 15.68 -2.52
CA ALA A 734 4.53 16.81 -1.58
C ALA A 734 3.07 17.20 -1.31
N ASN A 735 2.19 17.16 -2.32
CA ASN A 735 0.76 17.39 -2.14
C ASN A 735 0.10 16.32 -1.27
N VAL A 736 0.49 15.04 -1.43
CA VAL A 736 0.01 13.95 -0.56
C VAL A 736 0.47 14.16 0.88
N VAL A 737 1.73 14.55 1.10
CA VAL A 737 2.24 14.88 2.43
C VAL A 737 1.48 16.06 3.04
N ALA A 738 1.19 17.10 2.27
CA ALA A 738 0.40 18.24 2.74
C ALA A 738 -1.03 17.81 3.16
N ALA A 739 -1.67 16.92 2.41
CA ALA A 739 -2.97 16.37 2.78
C ALA A 739 -2.91 15.54 4.07
N ASN A 740 -1.84 14.75 4.26
CA ASN A 740 -1.62 14.00 5.50
C ASN A 740 -1.41 14.93 6.70
N ILE A 741 -0.67 16.03 6.53
CA ILE A 741 -0.50 17.06 7.57
C ILE A 741 -1.85 17.67 7.96
N GLN A 742 -2.73 17.94 6.99
CA GLN A 742 -4.09 18.42 7.25
C GLN A 742 -4.90 17.42 8.08
N HIS A 743 -4.76 16.12 7.79
CA HIS A 743 -5.43 15.07 8.56
C HIS A 743 -4.87 14.96 9.98
N ILE A 744 -3.54 15.02 10.14
CA ILE A 744 -2.88 15.01 11.46
C ILE A 744 -3.35 16.23 12.27
N PHE A 745 -3.42 17.42 11.66
CA PHE A 745 -3.96 18.62 12.29
C PHE A 745 -5.36 18.38 12.88
N ALA A 746 -6.28 17.82 12.10
CA ALA A 746 -7.65 17.54 12.54
C ALA A 746 -7.70 16.53 13.70
N VAL A 747 -6.87 15.48 13.64
CA VAL A 747 -6.80 14.48 14.72
C VAL A 747 -6.20 15.08 16.00
N THR A 748 -5.17 15.92 15.90
CA THR A 748 -4.57 16.61 17.05
C THR A 748 -5.55 17.61 17.67
N GLU A 749 -6.31 18.36 16.86
CA GLU A 749 -7.37 19.25 17.34
C GLU A 749 -8.46 18.46 18.09
N GLN A 750 -8.94 17.36 17.50
CA GLN A 750 -9.91 16.47 18.14
C GLN A 750 -9.38 15.87 19.45
N THR A 751 -8.10 15.51 19.50
CA THR A 751 -7.44 15.00 20.71
C THR A 751 -7.39 16.06 21.80
N GLY A 752 -7.07 17.30 21.44
CA GLY A 752 -7.11 18.44 22.37
C GLY A 752 -8.52 18.68 22.93
N ASP A 753 -9.54 18.65 22.08
CA ASP A 753 -10.93 18.82 22.50
C ASP A 753 -11.43 17.65 23.38
N GLY A 754 -11.10 16.41 23.02
CA GLY A 754 -11.41 15.22 23.82
C GLY A 754 -10.73 15.24 25.19
N THR A 755 -9.48 15.72 25.25
CA THR A 755 -8.75 15.88 26.50
C THR A 755 -9.38 16.98 27.36
N ARG A 756 -9.80 18.10 26.76
CA ARG A 756 -10.52 19.16 27.47
C ARG A 756 -11.85 18.67 28.05
N SER A 757 -12.59 17.86 27.29
CA SER A 757 -13.82 17.22 27.78
C SER A 757 -13.54 16.24 28.92
N THR A 758 -12.43 15.49 28.84
CA THR A 758 -12.03 14.56 29.90
C THR A 758 -11.70 15.31 31.19
N ALA A 759 -10.92 16.40 31.10
CA ALA A 759 -10.62 17.26 32.24
C ALA A 759 -11.90 17.81 32.90
N GLN A 760 -12.90 18.21 32.11
CA GLN A 760 -14.19 18.67 32.63
C GLN A 760 -14.96 17.56 33.35
N MET A 761 -15.03 16.35 32.77
CA MET A 761 -15.69 15.20 33.42
C MET A 761 -14.98 14.79 34.72
N VAL A 762 -13.66 14.84 34.74
CA VAL A 762 -12.84 14.57 35.94
C VAL A 762 -13.11 15.61 37.02
N HIS A 763 -13.27 16.88 36.66
CA HIS A 763 -13.62 17.94 37.61
C HIS A 763 -15.02 17.75 38.20
N GLU A 764 -16.01 17.30 37.42
CA GLU A 764 -17.35 16.91 37.92
C GLU A 764 -17.26 15.67 38.84
N LEU A 765 -16.43 14.68 38.48
CA LEU A 765 -16.23 13.47 39.29
C LEU A 765 -15.56 13.81 40.63
N ALA A 766 -14.55 14.66 40.65
CA ALA A 766 -13.90 15.13 41.87
C ALA A 766 -14.91 15.88 42.78
N ARG A 767 -15.77 16.71 42.19
CA ARG A 767 -16.86 17.40 42.92
C ARG A 767 -17.84 16.39 43.54
N THR A 768 -18.25 15.39 42.78
CA THR A 768 -19.18 14.33 43.24
C THR A 768 -18.55 13.47 44.34
N ALA A 769 -17.25 13.17 44.22
CA ALA A 769 -16.50 12.44 45.23
C ALA A 769 -16.39 13.24 46.54
N ASP A 770 -16.16 14.56 46.48
CA ASP A 770 -16.15 15.41 47.68
C ASP A 770 -17.56 15.54 48.32
N GLU A 771 -18.63 15.60 47.52
CA GLU A 771 -20.01 15.55 48.04
C GLU A 771 -20.29 14.22 48.75
N LEU A 772 -19.88 13.09 48.17
CA LEU A 772 -20.03 11.78 48.79
C LEU A 772 -19.19 11.66 50.07
N ARG A 773 -17.95 12.18 50.06
CA ARG A 773 -17.10 12.28 51.25
C ARG A 773 -17.82 12.98 52.39
N ARG A 774 -18.35 14.19 52.13
CA ARG A 774 -19.08 14.98 53.14
C ARG A 774 -20.34 14.27 53.64
N SER A 775 -21.05 13.54 52.77
CA SER A 775 -22.24 12.77 53.18
C SER A 775 -21.90 11.61 54.11
N VAL A 776 -20.70 11.03 53.95
CA VAL A 776 -20.24 9.87 54.73
C VAL A 776 -19.50 10.32 55.99
N ASP A 777 -18.85 11.49 55.99
CA ASP A 777 -18.24 12.12 57.16
C ASP A 777 -19.24 12.41 58.30
N ARG A 778 -20.55 12.43 57.99
CA ARG A 778 -21.62 12.51 59.00
C ARG A 778 -21.63 11.27 59.93
N PHE A 779 -21.18 10.12 59.44
CA PHE A 779 -21.11 8.88 60.20
C PHE A 779 -19.75 8.76 60.89
N LYS A 780 -19.73 8.77 62.23
CA LYS A 780 -18.48 8.64 62.99
C LYS A 780 -18.10 7.17 63.16
N ILE A 781 -16.88 6.84 62.75
CA ILE A 781 -16.33 5.48 62.83
C ILE A 781 -14.95 5.48 63.51
N ALA A 782 -14.94 5.82 64.81
CA ALA A 782 -13.81 5.84 65.74
C ALA A 782 -12.73 6.92 65.50
#